data_AF-A0A3M8D6M1-F1
#
_entry.id   AF-A0A3M8D6M1-F1
#
_cell.length_a   1.000
_cell.length_b   1.000
_cell.length_c   1.000
_cell.angle_alpha   90.00
_cell.angle_beta   90.00
_cell.angle_gamma   90.00
#
_symmetry.space_group_name_H-M   'P 1'
#
loop_
_entity.id
_entity.type
_entity.pdbx_description
1 polymer ?
#
loop_
_entity_poly.entity_id
_entity_poly.type
_entity_poly.pdbx_seq_one_letter_code
_entity_poly.pdbx_strand_id
1 'polypeptide(L)'
;MAGIGFELRKLFRDQGLINNVKAYAYSSLTTVGPMILCMVLIIALQRIMSSANSSYIEWELYIATVSYCFVFSIIFTSGISMVLTRYVADMIYEKKYDRLMSSYYGALILILPIGAVLAGWFVKDVSAGLDYKIAAYLFFMELIVIWIQGVYLSALKDYIRIVRSFIIGVVAALISGWLLFQITGLQATSAALLGIDIGFFIIAVLSFHHFEQRFPKGKAETFFHFLTYFRKYSSLFFAGCFIYSGVYLHNFVYWLGPKGVEVADRFLVMPFYDLPVFYAFISVMPTLVTFVVSVETSFYEKFRIYYLNILNGGTVTDIKGAKAAMQKTLIREISFLMEVQLLFTVLAIALGIKFLPTIGFTMAQLDVFILLALAYFLFIIMFVLSHILMYFDDRKGVLLIGALFVLLNIGFTYWMMTLEYDGLGMFLASFLALAIVIARLRYVLRNIDYFTFCSQPINANQPARTKSFFPKPKTTVSALLLISLVLSGCTAAKDAGNASGQEGQAEEVIQIQEESSSSRLSEDKRIYERDQDDSLKTIYVTILPDKANADKPLDWYGLNRLPDRMEKGKLEIIMQEGQADGKGPAPGMFGYGADQPNATITLRGNTAWHTAQKSYRIKLNSEAGLWLDQRTFNLNKHMLDPSRVRNKLSFDLFEEIPNMTSLRTQFVRMYVKDLSTGNKQAPFVDYGLYTHVEQPNKRFLQSHMLDPNGNLYKVAFFEFERYPDNIKSHDDPEYDREAFEKILEIKGREEHDKLIRMLEDVNNRTIPIEQVIEKHFDLDNFLTWTAANILMDNMDTDANNFYLYSPLNSEKWYFLPWDYDGGWELQRKKGSLQPYQNGISNYWGSVLHNRYFRHEEHIEQLKEKLDELSAIINKDRVAQQLDKYGPVVEPFLFRNPDIGYLPGLNTDFKKELQKIAETPERGLQRFLEDLEKPRPFYQGEVEEEDGLMKFVWDISFDFQGDDLLYDVAVSKNPQFTQIVASKNGLKENRWEIPALPPGTYYWKVVVTDSSGNRQNSFDYYLDSDENYFFGMREFEVE
;
A
#
# COMPACT_ATOMS: atom_id res chain seq x y z
N MET A 1 -14.39 -5.62 4.00
CA MET A 1 -13.57 -6.22 5.08
C MET A 1 -12.06 -6.09 4.88
N ALA A 2 -11.52 -5.94 3.66
CA ALA A 2 -10.07 -5.78 3.44
C ALA A 2 -9.46 -4.51 4.08
N GLY A 3 -8.92 -4.64 5.30
CA GLY A 3 -8.55 -3.51 6.15
C GLY A 3 -7.34 -3.74 7.06
N ILE A 4 -7.41 -4.76 7.92
CA ILE A 4 -6.40 -5.05 8.96
C ILE A 4 -5.25 -5.91 8.41
N GLY A 5 -5.43 -6.55 7.25
CA GLY A 5 -4.47 -7.53 6.74
C GLY A 5 -3.04 -7.01 6.65
N PHE A 6 -2.80 -5.71 6.46
CA PHE A 6 -1.43 -5.16 6.48
C PHE A 6 -0.78 -5.19 7.87
N GLU A 7 -1.49 -4.77 8.92
CA GLU A 7 -0.99 -4.81 10.31
C GLU A 7 -0.85 -6.23 10.85
N LEU A 8 -1.84 -7.09 10.57
CA LEU A 8 -1.77 -8.51 10.93
C LEU A 8 -0.59 -9.20 10.20
N ARG A 9 -0.39 -8.92 8.91
CA ARG A 9 0.77 -9.44 8.16
C ARG A 9 2.09 -8.94 8.71
N LYS A 10 2.17 -7.71 9.25
CA LYS A 10 3.36 -7.19 9.93
C LYS A 10 3.68 -8.02 11.19
N LEU A 11 2.66 -8.30 12.01
CA LEU A 11 2.82 -9.08 13.26
C LEU A 11 3.11 -10.57 13.01
N PHE A 12 2.59 -11.16 11.93
CA PHE A 12 2.91 -12.54 11.52
C PHE A 12 4.25 -12.67 10.75
N ARG A 13 4.94 -11.56 10.44
CA ARG A 13 6.20 -11.57 9.66
C ARG A 13 7.43 -11.91 10.52
N ASP A 14 7.36 -11.66 11.82
CA ASP A 14 8.46 -11.92 12.75
C ASP A 14 8.35 -13.35 13.29
N GLN A 15 9.30 -14.23 12.95
CA GLN A 15 9.24 -15.64 13.35
C GLN A 15 9.29 -15.81 14.88
N GLY A 16 8.34 -16.58 15.43
CA GLY A 16 8.31 -16.94 16.85
C GLY A 16 6.89 -17.15 17.40
N LEU A 17 6.72 -18.09 18.33
CA LEU A 17 5.44 -18.38 18.99
C LEU A 17 4.83 -17.13 19.65
N ILE A 18 5.67 -16.26 20.22
CA ILE A 18 5.24 -15.02 20.88
C ILE A 18 4.65 -14.02 19.87
N ASN A 19 5.22 -13.90 18.67
CA ASN A 19 4.72 -12.96 17.66
C ASN A 19 3.42 -13.46 17.03
N ASN A 20 3.28 -14.78 16.85
CA ASN A 20 2.00 -15.38 16.50
C ASN A 20 0.95 -15.10 17.57
N VAL A 21 1.27 -15.28 18.86
CA VAL A 21 0.37 -14.94 19.98
C VAL A 21 0.03 -13.45 19.97
N LYS A 22 0.98 -12.54 19.72
CA LYS A 22 0.72 -11.10 19.59
C LYS A 22 -0.21 -10.78 18.41
N ALA A 23 -0.01 -11.42 17.26
CA ALA A 23 -0.85 -11.22 16.08
C ALA A 23 -2.29 -11.71 16.32
N TYR A 24 -2.44 -12.88 16.93
CA TYR A 24 -3.75 -13.39 17.36
C TYR A 24 -4.37 -12.51 18.46
N ALA A 25 -3.60 -12.01 19.43
CA ALA A 25 -4.09 -11.11 20.46
C ALA A 25 -4.58 -9.78 19.88
N TYR A 26 -3.84 -9.22 18.92
CA TYR A 26 -4.23 -8.00 18.20
C TYR A 26 -5.51 -8.22 17.37
N SER A 27 -5.60 -9.35 16.66
CA SER A 27 -6.83 -9.72 15.93
C SER A 27 -8.03 -9.93 16.86
N SER A 28 -7.81 -10.58 18.01
CA SER A 28 -8.84 -10.76 19.04
C SER A 28 -9.34 -9.43 19.56
N LEU A 29 -8.42 -8.52 19.89
CA LEU A 29 -8.75 -7.19 20.41
C LEU A 29 -9.60 -6.39 19.41
N THR A 30 -9.29 -6.49 18.12
CA THR A 30 -9.99 -5.73 17.07
C THR A 30 -11.30 -6.37 16.59
N THR A 31 -11.41 -7.70 16.64
CA THR A 31 -12.58 -8.44 16.12
C THR A 31 -13.66 -8.67 17.17
N VAL A 32 -13.27 -9.16 18.36
CA VAL A 32 -14.21 -9.52 19.45
C VAL A 32 -14.06 -8.64 20.69
N GLY A 33 -13.06 -7.76 20.73
CA GLY A 33 -12.79 -6.86 21.86
C GLY A 33 -13.99 -6.02 22.28
N PRO A 34 -14.68 -5.28 21.38
CA PRO A 34 -15.88 -4.53 21.74
C PRO A 34 -16.98 -5.39 22.39
N MET A 35 -17.19 -6.62 21.89
CA MET A 35 -18.17 -7.54 22.44
C MET A 35 -17.77 -8.02 23.85
N ILE A 36 -16.50 -8.39 24.05
CA ILE A 36 -15.98 -8.80 25.37
C ILE A 36 -16.10 -7.64 26.37
N LEU A 37 -15.78 -6.43 25.95
CA LEU A 37 -15.90 -5.22 26.77
C LEU A 37 -17.36 -4.97 27.19
N CYS A 38 -18.31 -5.15 26.29
CA CYS A 38 -19.75 -5.05 26.62
C CYS A 38 -20.19 -6.15 27.59
N MET A 39 -19.73 -7.40 27.41
CA MET A 39 -20.03 -8.49 28.36
C MET A 39 -19.48 -8.19 29.75
N VAL A 40 -18.23 -7.70 29.84
CA VAL A 40 -17.61 -7.29 31.10
C VAL A 40 -18.39 -6.14 31.74
N LEU A 41 -18.79 -5.14 30.96
CA LEU A 41 -19.62 -4.03 31.43
C LEU A 41 -20.93 -4.54 32.06
N ILE A 42 -21.66 -5.41 31.35
CA ILE A 42 -22.96 -5.91 31.82
C ILE A 42 -22.81 -6.65 33.15
N ILE A 43 -21.82 -7.55 33.24
CA ILE A 43 -21.54 -8.32 34.46
C ILE A 43 -21.07 -7.42 35.59
N ALA A 44 -20.19 -6.45 35.32
CA ALA A 44 -19.66 -5.55 36.33
C ALA A 44 -20.74 -4.62 36.91
N LEU A 45 -21.62 -4.07 36.05
CA LEU A 45 -22.77 -3.29 36.52
C LEU A 45 -23.75 -4.15 37.32
N GLN A 46 -24.02 -5.39 36.88
CA GLN A 46 -24.81 -6.32 37.68
C GLN A 46 -24.21 -6.54 39.07
N ARG A 47 -22.88 -6.70 39.18
CA ARG A 47 -22.19 -6.85 40.47
C ARG A 47 -22.26 -5.60 41.34
N ILE A 48 -22.17 -4.41 40.74
CA ILE A 48 -22.36 -3.14 41.44
C ILE A 48 -23.78 -3.05 42.00
N MET A 49 -24.79 -3.41 41.21
CA MET A 49 -26.18 -3.53 41.68
C MET A 49 -26.29 -4.53 42.84
N SER A 50 -25.55 -5.65 42.82
CA SER A 50 -25.55 -6.62 43.92
C SER A 50 -25.01 -6.07 45.23
N SER A 51 -23.88 -5.34 45.18
CA SER A 51 -23.28 -4.70 46.38
C SER A 51 -24.17 -3.65 47.05
N ALA A 52 -25.22 -3.28 46.33
CA ALA A 52 -26.16 -2.24 46.60
C ALA A 52 -27.50 -2.74 47.20
N ASN A 53 -27.61 -4.04 47.53
CA ASN A 53 -28.83 -4.71 48.03
C ASN A 53 -30.05 -4.62 47.09
N SER A 54 -29.84 -4.53 45.77
CA SER A 54 -30.92 -4.59 44.78
C SER A 54 -31.65 -5.93 44.78
N SER A 55 -32.93 -5.90 44.39
CA SER A 55 -33.78 -7.10 44.41
C SER A 55 -33.50 -8.02 43.21
N TYR A 56 -33.84 -9.32 43.34
CA TYR A 56 -33.71 -10.28 42.23
C TYR A 56 -34.51 -9.87 40.99
N ILE A 57 -35.69 -9.27 41.19
CA ILE A 57 -36.57 -8.79 40.11
C ILE A 57 -35.89 -7.67 39.29
N GLU A 58 -35.14 -6.78 39.95
CA GLU A 58 -34.39 -5.71 39.28
C GLU A 58 -33.25 -6.26 38.41
N TRP A 59 -32.62 -7.37 38.82
CA TRP A 59 -31.57 -8.02 38.04
C TRP A 59 -32.13 -8.71 36.81
N GLU A 60 -33.25 -9.40 36.98
CA GLU A 60 -33.92 -10.10 35.89
C GLU A 60 -34.42 -9.10 34.84
N LEU A 61 -35.03 -8.00 35.28
CA LEU A 61 -35.43 -6.91 34.39
C LEU A 61 -34.23 -6.29 33.66
N TYR A 62 -33.12 -6.02 34.36
CA TYR A 62 -31.90 -5.49 33.74
C TYR A 62 -31.37 -6.40 32.63
N ILE A 63 -31.18 -7.70 32.93
CA ILE A 63 -30.63 -8.67 31.96
C ILE A 63 -31.59 -8.86 30.78
N ALA A 64 -32.90 -8.97 31.04
CA ALA A 64 -33.90 -9.08 29.99
C ALA A 64 -33.88 -7.86 29.06
N THR A 65 -33.82 -6.65 29.64
CA THR A 65 -33.76 -5.39 28.89
C THR A 65 -32.54 -5.33 27.99
N VAL A 66 -31.35 -5.57 28.56
CA VAL A 66 -30.09 -5.51 27.82
C VAL A 66 -30.08 -6.54 26.69
N SER A 67 -30.50 -7.78 26.99
CA SER A 67 -30.56 -8.86 26.01
C SER A 67 -31.51 -8.53 24.86
N TYR A 68 -32.71 -8.04 25.16
CA TYR A 68 -33.67 -7.60 24.15
C TYR A 68 -33.11 -6.47 23.30
N CYS A 69 -32.52 -5.45 23.91
CA CYS A 69 -31.95 -4.32 23.19
C CYS A 69 -30.87 -4.79 22.21
N PHE A 70 -29.94 -5.66 22.61
CA PHE A 70 -28.93 -6.23 21.70
C PHE A 70 -29.54 -7.08 20.58
N VAL A 71 -30.44 -8.01 20.91
CA VAL A 71 -31.04 -8.95 19.95
C VAL A 71 -31.89 -8.23 18.90
N PHE A 72 -32.80 -7.36 19.35
CA PHE A 72 -33.72 -6.70 18.42
C PHE A 72 -33.04 -5.60 17.62
N SER A 73 -32.06 -4.87 18.18
CA SER A 73 -31.36 -3.81 17.44
C SER A 73 -30.48 -4.38 16.31
N ILE A 74 -29.81 -5.53 16.54
CA ILE A 74 -28.98 -6.15 15.49
C ILE A 74 -29.86 -6.78 14.40
N ILE A 75 -30.97 -7.45 14.76
CA ILE A 75 -31.92 -8.00 13.78
C ILE A 75 -32.52 -6.86 12.95
N PHE A 76 -32.95 -5.79 13.60
CA PHE A 76 -33.54 -4.62 12.95
C PHE A 76 -32.58 -3.94 11.94
N THR A 77 -31.30 -3.79 12.31
CA THR A 77 -30.32 -3.11 11.45
C THR A 77 -29.68 -4.02 10.39
N SER A 78 -29.63 -5.34 10.61
CA SER A 78 -28.90 -6.32 9.79
C SER A 78 -29.12 -6.20 8.28
N GLY A 79 -30.37 -6.10 7.82
CA GLY A 79 -30.69 -6.04 6.39
C GLY A 79 -30.15 -4.78 5.71
N ILE A 80 -30.33 -3.61 6.36
CA ILE A 80 -29.78 -2.34 5.87
C ILE A 80 -28.25 -2.36 5.92
N SER A 81 -27.66 -2.88 7.00
CA SER A 81 -26.21 -2.98 7.16
C SER A 81 -25.56 -3.76 6.02
N MET A 82 -26.19 -4.83 5.53
CA MET A 82 -25.68 -5.61 4.39
C MET A 82 -25.71 -4.82 3.06
N VAL A 83 -26.77 -4.04 2.84
CA VAL A 83 -26.87 -3.16 1.66
C VAL A 83 -25.85 -2.04 1.72
N LEU A 84 -25.72 -1.38 2.88
CA LEU A 84 -24.75 -0.32 3.11
C LEU A 84 -23.32 -0.83 2.98
N THR A 85 -23.01 -2.04 3.46
CA THR A 85 -21.69 -2.65 3.31
C THR A 85 -21.30 -2.77 1.84
N ARG A 86 -22.23 -3.22 0.97
CA ARG A 86 -21.98 -3.28 -0.47
C ARG A 86 -21.85 -1.89 -1.09
N TYR A 87 -22.73 -0.96 -0.71
CA TYR A 87 -22.68 0.42 -1.19
C TYR A 87 -21.36 1.10 -0.87
N VAL A 88 -20.92 1.03 0.38
CA VAL A 88 -19.66 1.59 0.86
C VAL A 88 -18.47 0.94 0.13
N ALA A 89 -18.48 -0.39 -0.06
CA ALA A 89 -17.43 -1.07 -0.81
C ALA A 89 -17.33 -0.57 -2.26
N ASP A 90 -18.46 -0.40 -2.95
CA ASP A 90 -18.48 0.12 -4.32
C ASP A 90 -18.04 1.59 -4.39
N MET A 91 -18.47 2.44 -3.45
CA MET A 91 -18.04 3.85 -3.43
C MET A 91 -16.56 4.01 -3.11
N ILE A 92 -15.99 3.15 -2.25
CA ILE A 92 -14.54 3.13 -2.00
C ILE A 92 -13.79 2.67 -3.26
N TYR A 93 -14.29 1.64 -3.94
CA TYR A 93 -13.71 1.15 -5.19
C TYR A 93 -13.73 2.22 -6.29
N GLU A 94 -14.84 2.94 -6.43
CA GLU A 94 -15.03 4.04 -7.37
C GLU A 94 -14.41 5.38 -6.90
N LYS A 95 -13.73 5.41 -5.74
CA LYS A 95 -13.10 6.59 -5.13
C LYS A 95 -14.07 7.76 -4.83
N LYS A 96 -15.36 7.49 -4.62
CA LYS A 96 -16.42 8.48 -4.32
C LYS A 96 -16.63 8.65 -2.81
N TYR A 97 -15.62 9.19 -2.12
CA TYR A 97 -15.61 9.27 -0.66
C TYR A 97 -16.66 10.23 -0.06
N ASP A 98 -17.10 11.25 -0.81
CA ASP A 98 -18.18 12.19 -0.46
C ASP A 98 -19.53 11.50 -0.21
N ARG A 99 -19.70 10.30 -0.78
CA ARG A 99 -20.95 9.51 -0.68
C ARG A 99 -21.05 8.69 0.59
N LEU A 100 -19.96 8.50 1.34
CA LEU A 100 -19.96 7.68 2.55
C LEU A 100 -20.76 8.36 3.67
N MET A 101 -20.37 9.58 4.06
CA MET A 101 -21.10 10.35 5.09
C MET A 101 -22.54 10.64 4.69
N SER A 102 -22.77 10.93 3.41
CA SER A 102 -24.11 11.12 2.87
C SER A 102 -25.00 9.89 3.10
N SER A 103 -24.52 8.69 2.77
CA SER A 103 -25.27 7.45 3.00
C SER A 103 -25.43 7.11 4.48
N TYR A 104 -24.49 7.51 5.34
CA TYR A 104 -24.59 7.33 6.80
C TYR A 104 -25.76 8.14 7.36
N TYR A 105 -25.80 9.44 7.05
CA TYR A 105 -26.91 10.31 7.47
C TYR A 105 -28.24 9.84 6.88
N GLY A 106 -28.27 9.49 5.59
CA GLY A 106 -29.47 8.96 4.95
C GLY A 106 -29.98 7.67 5.59
N ALA A 107 -29.09 6.78 6.01
CA ALA A 107 -29.44 5.55 6.73
C ALA A 107 -30.03 5.87 8.11
N LEU A 108 -29.41 6.75 8.90
CA LEU A 108 -29.92 7.15 10.21
C LEU A 108 -31.27 7.84 10.13
N ILE A 109 -31.46 8.77 9.18
CA ILE A 109 -32.73 9.46 8.94
C ILE A 109 -33.85 8.45 8.61
N LEU A 110 -33.53 7.34 7.95
CA LEU A 110 -34.49 6.31 7.62
C LEU A 110 -34.83 5.41 8.82
N ILE A 111 -33.82 4.92 9.54
CA ILE A 111 -34.02 3.84 10.52
C ILE A 111 -34.34 4.34 11.92
N LEU A 112 -33.82 5.50 12.35
CA LEU A 112 -34.02 5.98 13.71
C LEU A 112 -35.49 6.29 13.99
N PRO A 113 -36.28 6.94 13.10
CA PRO A 113 -37.70 7.14 13.33
C PRO A 113 -38.48 5.82 13.44
N ILE A 114 -38.12 4.81 12.64
CA ILE A 114 -38.77 3.50 12.67
C ILE A 114 -38.42 2.77 13.98
N GLY A 115 -37.14 2.78 14.38
CA GLY A 115 -36.67 2.22 15.64
C GLY A 115 -37.32 2.90 16.85
N ALA A 116 -37.45 4.22 16.82
CA ALA A 116 -38.11 5.02 17.84
C ALA A 116 -39.58 4.61 18.02
N VAL A 117 -40.33 4.47 16.93
CA VAL A 117 -41.75 4.04 17.00
C VAL A 117 -41.87 2.64 17.57
N LEU A 118 -41.01 1.70 17.14
CA LEU A 118 -41.03 0.32 17.63
C LEU A 118 -40.66 0.22 19.12
N ALA A 119 -39.59 0.91 19.53
CA ALA A 119 -39.14 0.94 20.92
C ALA A 119 -40.17 1.62 21.83
N GLY A 120 -40.70 2.77 21.42
CA GLY A 120 -41.74 3.47 22.17
C GLY A 120 -43.03 2.64 22.30
N TRP A 121 -43.42 1.93 21.23
CA TRP A 121 -44.57 1.03 21.28
C TRP A 121 -44.36 -0.18 22.20
N PHE A 122 -43.14 -0.71 22.28
CA PHE A 122 -42.83 -1.83 23.18
C PHE A 122 -42.77 -1.39 24.64
N VAL A 123 -42.02 -0.31 24.93
CA VAL A 123 -41.71 0.15 26.29
C VAL A 123 -42.92 0.76 27.01
N LYS A 124 -43.91 1.29 26.27
CA LYS A 124 -45.12 1.90 26.88
C LYS A 124 -45.83 0.95 27.84
N ASP A 125 -45.90 -0.33 27.48
CA ASP A 125 -46.64 -1.38 28.19
C ASP A 125 -45.79 -2.10 29.24
N VAL A 126 -44.50 -1.76 29.37
CA VAL A 126 -43.62 -2.37 30.39
C VAL A 126 -43.99 -1.82 31.77
N SER A 127 -44.09 -2.72 32.76
CA SER A 127 -44.44 -2.39 34.15
C SER A 127 -43.21 -1.89 34.93
N ALA A 128 -42.79 -0.66 34.65
CA ALA A 128 -41.62 -0.02 35.25
C ALA A 128 -41.75 1.51 35.29
N GLY A 129 -40.87 2.17 36.05
CA GLY A 129 -40.81 3.63 36.19
C GLY A 129 -40.48 4.35 34.87
N LEU A 130 -40.81 5.65 34.81
CA LEU A 130 -40.57 6.48 33.61
C LEU A 130 -39.08 6.61 33.29
N ASP A 131 -38.25 6.70 34.33
CA ASP A 131 -36.79 6.71 34.28
C ASP A 131 -36.23 5.47 33.57
N TYR A 132 -36.68 4.28 33.97
CA TYR A 132 -36.32 3.02 33.31
C TYR A 132 -36.77 3.01 31.84
N LYS A 133 -38.01 3.45 31.56
CA LYS A 133 -38.56 3.44 30.20
C LYS A 133 -37.75 4.32 29.26
N ILE A 134 -37.34 5.50 29.73
CA ILE A 134 -36.49 6.41 28.97
C ILE A 134 -35.11 5.77 28.73
N ALA A 135 -34.49 5.19 29.76
CA ALA A 135 -33.18 4.56 29.62
C ALA A 135 -33.20 3.37 28.65
N ALA A 136 -34.17 2.45 28.79
CA ALA A 136 -34.33 1.32 27.88
C ALA A 136 -34.58 1.76 26.43
N TYR A 137 -35.34 2.84 26.23
CA TYR A 137 -35.57 3.43 24.92
C TYR A 137 -34.28 4.03 24.33
N LEU A 138 -33.54 4.82 25.11
CA LEU A 138 -32.28 5.44 24.69
C LEU A 138 -31.25 4.38 24.32
N PHE A 139 -31.09 3.35 25.16
CA PHE A 139 -30.15 2.26 24.92
C PHE A 139 -30.40 1.57 23.57
N PHE A 140 -31.66 1.28 23.25
CA PHE A 140 -32.02 0.69 21.96
C PHE A 140 -31.69 1.63 20.78
N MET A 141 -31.94 2.93 20.93
CA MET A 141 -31.65 3.93 19.90
C MET A 141 -30.14 4.10 19.67
N GLU A 142 -29.34 4.12 20.73
CA GLU A 142 -27.89 4.21 20.66
C GLU A 142 -27.27 2.97 20.00
N LEU A 143 -27.80 1.78 20.30
CA LEU A 143 -27.39 0.56 19.62
C LEU A 143 -27.64 0.62 18.11
N ILE A 144 -28.79 1.14 17.67
CA ILE A 144 -29.06 1.34 16.24
C ILE A 144 -27.98 2.22 15.60
N VAL A 145 -27.61 3.32 16.25
CA VAL A 145 -26.56 4.21 15.77
C VAL A 145 -25.24 3.45 15.68
N ILE A 146 -24.81 2.79 16.77
CA ILE A 146 -23.53 2.07 16.84
C ILE A 146 -23.45 0.95 15.80
N TRP A 147 -24.53 0.20 15.55
CA TRP A 147 -24.55 -0.84 14.52
C TRP A 147 -24.31 -0.28 13.12
N ILE A 148 -24.95 0.84 12.78
CA ILE A 148 -24.72 1.51 11.50
C ILE A 148 -23.31 2.09 11.45
N GLN A 149 -22.84 2.74 12.51
CA GLN A 149 -21.47 3.24 12.61
C GLN A 149 -20.45 2.11 12.37
N GLY A 150 -20.69 0.91 12.89
CA GLY A 150 -19.85 -0.28 12.68
C GLY A 150 -19.59 -0.60 11.20
N VAL A 151 -20.60 -0.40 10.33
CA VAL A 151 -20.45 -0.60 8.87
C VAL A 151 -19.38 0.34 8.30
N TYR A 152 -19.40 1.62 8.69
CA TYR A 152 -18.46 2.64 8.22
C TYR A 152 -17.10 2.56 8.91
N LEU A 153 -17.04 2.19 10.19
CA LEU A 153 -15.78 1.97 10.91
C LEU A 153 -14.96 0.85 10.27
N SER A 154 -15.63 -0.18 9.75
CA SER A 154 -14.96 -1.27 9.01
C SER A 154 -14.23 -0.79 7.75
N ALA A 155 -14.58 0.39 7.21
CA ALA A 155 -13.92 1.01 6.06
C ALA A 155 -12.71 1.89 6.43
N LEU A 156 -12.66 2.42 7.65
CA LEU A 156 -11.63 3.37 8.10
C LEU A 156 -10.27 2.73 8.39
N LYS A 157 -10.26 1.43 8.66
CA LYS A 157 -9.05 0.62 8.91
C LYS A 157 -8.24 0.99 10.17
N ASP A 158 -8.73 1.89 11.03
CA ASP A 158 -8.13 2.26 12.33
C ASP A 158 -8.87 1.56 13.48
N TYR A 159 -8.64 0.26 13.63
CA TYR A 159 -9.37 -0.59 14.58
C TYR A 159 -8.96 -0.36 16.04
N ILE A 160 -7.74 0.12 16.29
CA ILE A 160 -7.26 0.43 17.65
C ILE A 160 -8.08 1.57 18.24
N ARG A 161 -8.36 2.62 17.45
CA ARG A 161 -9.15 3.76 17.90
C ARG A 161 -10.59 3.38 18.22
N ILE A 162 -11.17 2.42 17.48
CA ILE A 162 -12.50 1.84 17.80
C ILE A 162 -12.46 1.21 19.19
N VAL A 163 -11.52 0.28 19.42
CA VAL A 163 -11.39 -0.41 20.71
C VAL A 163 -11.16 0.58 21.85
N ARG A 164 -10.32 1.61 21.64
CA ARG A 164 -10.09 2.67 22.63
C ARG A 164 -11.39 3.41 22.98
N SER A 165 -12.23 3.70 22.00
CA SER A 165 -13.53 4.35 22.22
C SER A 165 -14.44 3.47 23.09
N PHE A 166 -14.47 2.16 22.83
CA PHE A 166 -15.20 1.20 23.68
C PHE A 166 -14.64 1.11 25.10
N ILE A 167 -13.31 1.11 25.28
CA ILE A 167 -12.70 1.10 26.62
C ILE A 167 -13.10 2.36 27.39
N ILE A 168 -13.01 3.54 26.76
CA ILE A 168 -13.40 4.82 27.38
C ILE A 168 -14.88 4.80 27.75
N GLY A 169 -15.75 4.36 26.83
CA GLY A 169 -17.18 4.25 27.08
C GLY A 169 -17.54 3.28 28.20
N VAL A 170 -16.91 2.10 28.26
CA VAL A 170 -17.14 1.12 29.33
C VAL A 170 -16.69 1.65 30.68
N VAL A 171 -15.53 2.30 30.76
CA VAL A 171 -15.05 2.92 32.00
C VAL A 171 -16.00 4.04 32.43
N ALA A 172 -16.44 4.89 31.49
CA ALA A 172 -17.40 5.94 31.77
C ALA A 172 -18.75 5.38 32.24
N ALA A 173 -19.23 4.29 31.65
CA ALA A 173 -20.47 3.62 32.05
C ALA A 173 -20.40 3.05 33.47
N LEU A 174 -19.27 2.43 33.84
CA LEU A 174 -19.07 1.89 35.18
C LEU A 174 -18.99 3.00 36.23
N ILE A 175 -18.25 4.08 35.94
CA ILE A 175 -18.12 5.22 36.84
C ILE A 175 -19.47 5.93 36.99
N SER A 176 -20.14 6.24 35.89
CA SER A 176 -21.44 6.92 35.93
C SER A 176 -22.52 6.05 36.56
N GLY A 177 -22.60 4.76 36.25
CA GLY A 177 -23.54 3.83 36.90
C GLY A 177 -23.31 3.72 38.41
N TRP A 178 -22.05 3.64 38.86
CA TRP A 178 -21.72 3.67 40.28
C TRP A 178 -22.08 5.00 40.96
N LEU A 179 -21.77 6.13 40.32
CA LEU A 179 -22.10 7.47 40.84
C LEU A 179 -23.61 7.68 40.92
N LEU A 180 -24.37 7.30 39.88
CA LEU A 180 -25.83 7.37 39.88
C LEU A 180 -26.41 6.54 41.01
N PHE A 181 -25.87 5.35 41.26
CA PHE A 181 -26.28 4.52 42.38
C PHE A 181 -26.03 5.19 43.75
N GLN A 182 -24.89 5.87 43.93
CA GLN A 182 -24.53 6.48 45.22
C GLN A 182 -25.22 7.84 45.47
N ILE A 183 -25.46 8.62 44.41
CA ILE A 183 -25.86 10.02 44.52
C ILE A 183 -27.37 10.20 44.29
N THR A 184 -28.00 9.31 43.51
CA THR A 184 -29.43 9.44 43.15
C THR A 184 -30.27 8.39 43.87
N GLY A 185 -31.56 8.70 44.09
CA GLY A 185 -32.55 7.75 44.61
C GLY A 185 -33.20 6.88 43.52
N LEU A 186 -32.54 6.71 42.37
CA LEU A 186 -33.07 5.94 41.24
C LEU A 186 -33.10 4.44 41.55
N GLN A 187 -34.01 3.70 40.90
CA GLN A 187 -34.01 2.25 40.96
C GLN A 187 -32.70 1.69 40.39
N ALA A 188 -32.22 0.57 40.92
CA ALA A 188 -30.91 0.02 40.56
C ALA A 188 -30.81 -0.29 39.06
N THR A 189 -31.90 -0.80 38.46
CA THR A 189 -32.00 -1.08 37.02
C THR A 189 -31.90 0.21 36.19
N SER A 190 -32.61 1.27 36.58
CA SER A 190 -32.58 2.57 35.89
C SER A 190 -31.18 3.19 35.95
N ALA A 191 -30.53 3.19 37.12
CA ALA A 191 -29.19 3.73 37.29
C ALA A 191 -28.15 2.97 36.45
N ALA A 192 -28.27 1.63 36.37
CA ALA A 192 -27.39 0.81 35.54
C ALA A 192 -27.59 1.09 34.05
N LEU A 193 -28.83 1.16 33.57
CA LEU A 193 -29.14 1.45 32.16
C LEU A 193 -28.68 2.87 31.77
N LEU A 194 -28.93 3.88 32.60
CA LEU A 194 -28.45 5.24 32.33
C LEU A 194 -26.91 5.33 32.33
N GLY A 195 -26.23 4.54 33.17
CA GLY A 195 -24.78 4.40 33.10
C GLY A 195 -24.33 3.82 31.75
N ILE A 196 -25.02 2.78 31.26
CA ILE A 196 -24.77 2.22 29.92
C ILE A 196 -24.99 3.28 28.85
N ASP A 197 -26.11 4.01 28.88
CA ASP A 197 -26.43 5.07 27.91
C ASP A 197 -25.33 6.14 27.86
N ILE A 198 -24.84 6.61 29.02
CA ILE A 198 -23.73 7.58 29.05
C ILE A 198 -22.49 7.02 28.36
N GLY A 199 -22.13 5.76 28.62
CA GLY A 199 -20.99 5.12 27.98
C GLY A 199 -21.17 4.90 26.48
N PHE A 200 -22.35 4.47 26.06
CA PHE A 200 -22.69 4.17 24.67
C PHE A 200 -22.84 5.45 23.84
N PHE A 201 -23.38 6.52 24.42
CA PHE A 201 -23.35 7.87 23.87
C PHE A 201 -21.92 8.36 23.63
N ILE A 202 -21.02 8.21 24.61
CA ILE A 202 -19.60 8.55 24.45
C ILE A 202 -18.96 7.74 23.32
N ILE A 203 -19.25 6.42 23.23
CA ILE A 203 -18.78 5.58 22.13
C ILE A 203 -19.28 6.12 20.79
N ALA A 204 -20.56 6.46 20.70
CA ALA A 204 -21.18 6.95 19.47
C ALA A 204 -20.58 8.29 19.04
N VAL A 205 -20.33 9.22 19.97
CA VAL A 205 -19.73 10.54 19.70
C VAL A 205 -18.27 10.42 19.30
N LEU A 206 -17.46 9.65 20.03
CA LEU A 206 -16.05 9.44 19.68
C LEU A 206 -15.90 8.75 18.32
N SER A 207 -16.75 7.76 18.04
CA SER A 207 -16.78 7.09 16.73
C SER A 207 -17.22 8.04 15.62
N PHE A 208 -18.22 8.89 15.91
CA PHE A 208 -18.69 9.89 14.96
C PHE A 208 -17.63 10.94 14.62
N HIS A 209 -16.98 11.49 15.64
CA HIS A 209 -15.89 12.45 15.45
C HIS A 209 -14.76 11.85 14.61
N HIS A 210 -14.46 10.56 14.78
CA HIS A 210 -13.48 9.88 13.96
C HIS A 210 -13.89 9.79 12.48
N PHE A 211 -15.19 9.63 12.17
CA PHE A 211 -15.67 9.67 10.78
C PHE A 211 -15.46 11.04 10.14
N GLU A 212 -15.85 12.11 10.84
CA GLU A 212 -15.77 13.46 10.29
C GLU A 212 -14.33 13.90 10.01
N GLN A 213 -13.37 13.44 10.83
CA GLN A 213 -11.95 13.69 10.59
C GLN A 213 -11.44 13.02 9.30
N ARG A 214 -12.03 11.91 8.87
CA ARG A 214 -11.46 11.06 7.81
C ARG A 214 -12.23 11.08 6.50
N PHE A 215 -13.53 11.30 6.54
CA PHE A 215 -14.38 11.35 5.35
C PHE A 215 -14.78 12.78 5.01
N PRO A 216 -14.79 13.15 3.71
CA PRO A 216 -15.28 14.47 3.28
C PRO A 216 -16.72 14.71 3.73
N LYS A 217 -17.07 15.98 3.96
CA LYS A 217 -18.44 16.38 4.31
C LYS A 217 -19.43 15.89 3.23
N GLY A 218 -20.50 15.24 3.68
CA GLY A 218 -21.53 14.70 2.81
C GLY A 218 -22.42 15.79 2.19
N LYS A 219 -22.94 15.53 0.98
CA LYS A 219 -23.89 16.41 0.29
C LYS A 219 -25.32 15.93 0.50
N ALA A 220 -26.21 16.82 0.97
CA ALA A 220 -27.62 16.52 1.26
C ALA A 220 -28.37 15.85 0.10
N GLU A 221 -28.11 16.27 -1.14
CA GLU A 221 -28.71 15.73 -2.37
C GLU A 221 -28.48 14.22 -2.55
N THR A 222 -27.49 13.67 -1.85
CA THR A 222 -26.98 12.32 -2.08
C THR A 222 -27.24 11.38 -0.92
N PHE A 223 -27.94 11.84 0.13
CA PHE A 223 -28.21 11.08 1.35
C PHE A 223 -28.88 9.74 1.06
N PHE A 224 -29.86 9.73 0.18
CA PHE A 224 -30.67 8.55 -0.12
C PHE A 224 -30.19 7.77 -1.36
N HIS A 225 -29.01 8.10 -1.90
CA HIS A 225 -28.51 7.44 -3.11
C HIS A 225 -28.32 5.92 -2.91
N PHE A 226 -27.98 5.48 -1.70
CA PHE A 226 -27.88 4.05 -1.36
C PHE A 226 -29.20 3.29 -1.52
N LEU A 227 -30.36 3.96 -1.52
CA LEU A 227 -31.66 3.30 -1.76
C LEU A 227 -31.75 2.68 -3.17
N THR A 228 -30.95 3.17 -4.13
CA THR A 228 -30.86 2.56 -5.45
C THR A 228 -30.35 1.10 -5.39
N TYR A 229 -29.53 0.78 -4.38
CA TYR A 229 -28.98 -0.56 -4.18
C TYR A 229 -30.02 -1.55 -3.67
N PHE A 230 -31.11 -1.10 -3.02
CA PHE A 230 -32.23 -1.99 -2.69
C PHE A 230 -32.89 -2.60 -3.93
N ARG A 231 -32.93 -1.85 -5.03
CA ARG A 231 -33.49 -2.33 -6.30
C ARG A 231 -32.54 -3.30 -7.01
N LYS A 232 -31.24 -3.01 -6.97
CA LYS A 232 -30.20 -3.81 -7.66
C LYS A 232 -29.85 -5.09 -6.88
N TYR A 233 -29.89 -5.02 -5.55
CA TYR A 233 -29.33 -6.01 -4.63
C TYR A 233 -30.29 -6.38 -3.49
N SER A 234 -31.60 -6.46 -3.76
CA SER A 234 -32.64 -6.81 -2.77
C SER A 234 -32.36 -8.11 -2.01
N SER A 235 -31.67 -9.07 -2.64
CA SER A 235 -31.26 -10.32 -2.00
C SER A 235 -30.34 -10.12 -0.80
N LEU A 236 -29.51 -9.05 -0.79
CA LEU A 236 -28.61 -8.76 0.34
C LEU A 236 -29.37 -8.36 1.60
N PHE A 237 -30.44 -7.58 1.46
CA PHE A 237 -31.27 -7.16 2.58
C PHE A 237 -31.85 -8.36 3.31
N PHE A 238 -32.54 -9.24 2.58
CA PHE A 238 -33.15 -10.44 3.17
C PHE A 238 -32.11 -11.47 3.63
N ALA A 239 -30.97 -11.60 2.94
CA ALA A 239 -29.89 -12.45 3.39
C ALA A 239 -29.34 -11.99 4.75
N GLY A 240 -29.15 -10.68 4.93
CA GLY A 240 -28.78 -10.10 6.22
C GLY A 240 -29.79 -10.43 7.30
N CYS A 241 -31.08 -10.17 7.05
CA CYS A 241 -32.14 -10.48 8.02
C CYS A 241 -32.11 -11.94 8.45
N PHE A 242 -32.08 -12.90 7.52
CA PHE A 242 -32.15 -14.32 7.86
C PHE A 242 -30.90 -14.86 8.55
N ILE A 243 -29.70 -14.43 8.13
CA ILE A 243 -28.44 -14.90 8.75
C ILE A 243 -28.36 -14.44 10.20
N TYR A 244 -28.67 -13.17 10.47
CA TYR A 244 -28.58 -12.62 11.82
C TYR A 244 -29.77 -13.04 12.70
N SER A 245 -30.99 -13.12 12.17
CA SER A 245 -32.13 -13.63 12.95
C SER A 245 -31.97 -15.12 13.27
N GLY A 246 -31.34 -15.89 12.37
CA GLY A 246 -31.15 -17.33 12.54
C GLY A 246 -30.41 -17.72 13.82
N VAL A 247 -29.57 -16.84 14.37
CA VAL A 247 -28.88 -17.04 15.65
C VAL A 247 -29.85 -17.04 16.84
N TYR A 248 -30.97 -16.32 16.75
CA TYR A 248 -31.84 -16.02 17.90
C TYR A 248 -33.22 -16.67 17.81
N LEU A 249 -33.66 -17.08 16.62
CA LEU A 249 -35.03 -17.59 16.43
C LEU A 249 -35.35 -18.86 17.23
N HIS A 250 -34.36 -19.69 17.54
CA HIS A 250 -34.59 -20.81 18.45
C HIS A 250 -34.93 -20.34 19.87
N ASN A 251 -34.35 -19.24 20.37
CA ASN A 251 -34.75 -18.64 21.65
C ASN A 251 -36.20 -18.16 21.58
N PHE A 252 -36.62 -17.54 20.48
CA PHE A 252 -37.99 -17.03 20.34
C PHE A 252 -39.04 -18.15 20.38
N VAL A 253 -38.70 -19.33 19.86
CA VAL A 253 -39.56 -20.53 19.98
C VAL A 253 -39.74 -20.92 21.45
N TYR A 254 -38.67 -20.87 22.25
CA TYR A 254 -38.74 -21.15 23.69
C TYR A 254 -39.43 -20.04 24.49
N TRP A 255 -39.21 -18.77 24.14
CA TRP A 255 -39.87 -17.62 24.77
C TRP A 255 -41.38 -17.66 24.58
N LEU A 256 -41.85 -18.06 23.39
CA LEU A 256 -43.26 -18.27 23.07
C LEU A 256 -43.78 -19.66 23.49
N GLY A 257 -42.92 -20.49 24.08
CA GLY A 257 -43.23 -21.83 24.51
C GLY A 257 -43.98 -21.88 25.85
N PRO A 258 -44.50 -23.06 26.24
CA PRO A 258 -45.28 -23.22 27.46
C PRO A 258 -44.48 -23.01 28.76
N LYS A 259 -43.14 -23.04 28.69
CA LYS A 259 -42.22 -22.84 29.82
C LYS A 259 -41.60 -21.43 29.83
N GLY A 260 -42.05 -20.53 28.96
CA GLY A 260 -41.64 -19.13 28.95
C GLY A 260 -42.12 -18.40 30.21
N VAL A 261 -41.29 -17.47 30.69
CA VAL A 261 -41.56 -16.60 31.85
C VAL A 261 -41.67 -15.16 31.36
N GLU A 262 -42.63 -14.44 31.91
CA GLU A 262 -42.86 -13.03 31.62
C GLU A 262 -42.24 -12.15 32.71
N VAL A 263 -41.39 -11.21 32.30
CA VAL A 263 -40.71 -10.24 33.15
C VAL A 263 -41.25 -8.85 32.84
N ALA A 264 -41.68 -8.13 33.87
CA ALA A 264 -42.28 -6.79 33.79
C ALA A 264 -43.41 -6.66 32.73
N ASP A 265 -44.25 -7.70 32.63
CA ASP A 265 -45.47 -7.77 31.81
C ASP A 265 -45.25 -7.66 30.27
N ARG A 266 -43.99 -7.75 29.79
CA ARG A 266 -43.69 -7.68 28.35
C ARG A 266 -42.49 -8.51 27.89
N PHE A 267 -41.48 -8.72 28.72
CA PHE A 267 -40.29 -9.45 28.33
C PHE A 267 -40.53 -10.95 28.48
N LEU A 268 -40.61 -11.67 27.37
CA LEU A 268 -40.68 -13.13 27.36
C LEU A 268 -39.28 -13.71 27.35
N VAL A 269 -38.94 -14.48 28.37
CA VAL A 269 -37.63 -15.12 28.52
C VAL A 269 -37.82 -16.57 28.94
N MET A 270 -36.82 -17.40 28.72
CA MET A 270 -36.79 -18.75 29.27
C MET A 270 -35.41 -19.01 29.86
N PRO A 271 -35.14 -18.57 31.12
CA PRO A 271 -33.81 -18.64 31.74
C PRO A 271 -33.21 -20.04 31.74
N PHE A 272 -34.05 -21.08 31.81
CA PHE A 272 -33.63 -22.47 31.69
C PHE A 272 -32.85 -22.74 30.40
N TYR A 273 -33.29 -22.15 29.28
CA TYR A 273 -32.71 -22.32 27.96
C TYR A 273 -31.72 -21.20 27.60
N ASP A 274 -32.05 -19.94 27.92
CA ASP A 274 -31.26 -18.76 27.58
C ASP A 274 -29.86 -18.77 28.23
N LEU A 275 -29.75 -19.30 29.46
CA LEU A 275 -28.48 -19.38 30.17
C LEU A 275 -27.51 -20.37 29.49
N PRO A 276 -27.87 -21.63 29.19
CA PRO A 276 -27.09 -22.51 28.31
C PRO A 276 -26.71 -21.88 26.97
N VAL A 277 -27.63 -21.15 26.32
CA VAL A 277 -27.39 -20.46 25.05
C VAL A 277 -26.24 -19.46 25.17
N PHE A 278 -26.27 -18.60 26.18
CA PHE A 278 -25.22 -17.60 26.41
C PHE A 278 -23.83 -18.24 26.55
N TYR A 279 -23.69 -19.24 27.42
CA TYR A 279 -22.40 -19.90 27.65
C TYR A 279 -21.93 -20.70 26.43
N ALA A 280 -22.85 -21.36 25.72
CA ALA A 280 -22.51 -22.10 24.51
C ALA A 280 -22.05 -21.14 23.39
N PHE A 281 -22.65 -19.95 23.27
CA PHE A 281 -22.28 -18.95 22.27
C PHE A 281 -20.86 -18.37 22.48
N ILE A 282 -20.35 -18.30 23.71
CA ILE A 282 -18.96 -17.88 23.99
C ILE A 282 -17.94 -18.76 23.25
N SER A 283 -18.26 -20.04 23.03
CA SER A 283 -17.39 -20.98 22.31
C SER A 283 -17.09 -20.57 20.86
N VAL A 284 -17.88 -19.66 20.29
CA VAL A 284 -17.79 -19.21 18.88
C VAL A 284 -16.70 -18.16 18.66
N MET A 285 -16.29 -17.44 19.70
CA MET A 285 -15.34 -16.31 19.60
C MET A 285 -14.03 -16.65 18.88
N PRO A 286 -13.36 -17.80 19.13
CA PRO A 286 -12.11 -18.15 18.47
C PRO A 286 -12.24 -18.25 16.95
N THR A 287 -13.37 -18.74 16.44
CA THR A 287 -13.60 -18.82 14.99
C THR A 287 -13.75 -17.43 14.36
N LEU A 288 -14.41 -16.48 15.03
CA LEU A 288 -14.52 -15.12 14.50
C LEU A 288 -13.15 -14.47 14.32
N VAL A 289 -12.27 -14.63 15.32
CA VAL A 289 -10.89 -14.12 15.28
C VAL A 289 -10.08 -14.81 14.19
N THR A 290 -10.08 -16.15 14.18
CA THR A 290 -9.30 -16.92 13.21
C THR A 290 -9.82 -16.71 11.80
N PHE A 291 -11.13 -16.50 11.60
CA PHE A 291 -11.72 -16.20 10.30
C PHE A 291 -11.19 -14.88 9.74
N VAL A 292 -11.19 -13.82 10.55
CA VAL A 292 -10.64 -12.51 10.13
C VAL A 292 -9.16 -12.64 9.80
N VAL A 293 -8.36 -13.31 10.64
CA VAL A 293 -6.94 -13.55 10.36
C VAL A 293 -6.76 -14.30 9.05
N SER A 294 -7.41 -15.46 8.93
CA SER A 294 -7.24 -16.38 7.81
C SER A 294 -7.67 -15.76 6.47
N VAL A 295 -8.79 -15.02 6.47
CA VAL A 295 -9.26 -14.30 5.29
C VAL A 295 -8.28 -13.18 4.90
N GLU A 296 -7.86 -12.35 5.85
CA GLU A 296 -7.04 -11.16 5.57
C GLU A 296 -5.57 -11.49 5.22
N THR A 297 -4.98 -12.52 5.84
CA THR A 297 -3.55 -12.83 5.69
C THR A 297 -3.28 -13.89 4.63
N SER A 298 -4.17 -14.87 4.46
CA SER A 298 -3.96 -16.02 3.57
C SER A 298 -4.87 -16.02 2.34
N PHE A 299 -6.20 -15.99 2.53
CA PHE A 299 -7.14 -16.20 1.43
C PHE A 299 -7.26 -14.98 0.50
N TYR A 300 -7.41 -13.76 1.05
CA TYR A 300 -7.64 -12.55 0.26
C TYR A 300 -6.47 -12.24 -0.69
N GLU A 301 -5.24 -12.59 -0.32
CA GLU A 301 -4.08 -12.44 -1.21
C GLU A 301 -4.24 -13.29 -2.48
N LYS A 302 -4.53 -14.59 -2.31
CA LYS A 302 -4.70 -15.51 -3.45
C LYS A 302 -5.94 -15.18 -4.26
N PHE A 303 -7.02 -14.77 -3.60
CA PHE A 303 -8.22 -14.25 -4.25
C PHE A 303 -7.91 -13.04 -5.14
N ARG A 304 -7.16 -12.05 -4.62
CA ARG A 304 -6.76 -10.87 -5.39
C ARG A 304 -5.87 -11.22 -6.57
N ILE A 305 -4.91 -12.13 -6.41
CA ILE A 305 -4.03 -12.57 -7.50
C ILE A 305 -4.84 -13.22 -8.63
N TYR A 306 -5.83 -14.07 -8.31
CA TYR A 306 -6.71 -14.66 -9.31
C TYR A 306 -7.44 -13.60 -10.15
N TYR A 307 -8.05 -12.59 -9.51
CA TYR A 307 -8.75 -11.53 -10.26
C TYR A 307 -7.79 -10.57 -10.98
N LEU A 308 -6.60 -10.29 -10.45
CA LEU A 308 -5.59 -9.49 -11.15
C LEU A 308 -5.11 -10.17 -12.43
N ASN A 309 -4.91 -11.49 -12.41
CA ASN A 309 -4.57 -12.23 -13.62
C ASN A 309 -5.69 -12.19 -14.67
N ILE A 310 -6.95 -12.06 -14.24
CA ILE A 310 -8.09 -11.93 -15.16
C ILE A 310 -8.19 -10.51 -15.75
N LEU A 311 -7.98 -9.49 -14.92
CA LEU A 311 -8.13 -8.09 -15.33
C LEU A 311 -6.92 -7.56 -16.12
N ASN A 312 -5.71 -8.04 -15.83
CA ASN A 312 -4.46 -7.48 -16.35
C ASN A 312 -3.78 -8.40 -17.39
N GLY A 313 -4.57 -9.15 -18.18
CA GLY A 313 -4.05 -9.91 -19.32
C GLY A 313 -3.21 -11.15 -19.00
N GLY A 314 -3.45 -11.82 -17.85
CA GLY A 314 -2.75 -13.05 -17.49
C GLY A 314 -3.08 -14.22 -18.44
N THR A 315 -2.11 -15.12 -18.65
CA THR A 315 -2.34 -16.28 -19.52
C THR A 315 -3.35 -17.26 -18.90
N VAL A 316 -3.97 -18.12 -19.72
CA VAL A 316 -4.88 -19.18 -19.22
C VAL A 316 -4.19 -20.06 -18.17
N THR A 317 -2.89 -20.28 -18.30
CA THR A 317 -2.07 -21.04 -17.34
C THR A 317 -1.96 -20.31 -16.01
N ASP A 318 -1.72 -19.00 -16.02
CA ASP A 318 -1.64 -18.16 -14.82
C ASP A 318 -2.99 -18.07 -14.09
N ILE A 319 -4.09 -17.97 -14.84
CA ILE A 319 -5.45 -17.94 -14.28
C ILE A 319 -5.78 -19.29 -13.64
N LYS A 320 -5.50 -20.41 -14.32
CA LYS A 320 -5.71 -21.77 -13.77
C LYS A 320 -4.84 -22.03 -12.55
N GLY A 321 -3.57 -21.60 -12.58
CA GLY A 321 -2.64 -21.70 -11.46
C GLY A 321 -3.11 -20.90 -10.24
N ALA A 322 -3.49 -19.63 -10.46
CA ALA A 322 -4.02 -18.77 -9.40
C ALA A 322 -5.36 -19.29 -8.84
N LYS A 323 -6.25 -19.82 -9.68
CA LYS A 323 -7.48 -20.49 -9.27
C LYS A 323 -7.20 -21.68 -8.36
N ALA A 324 -6.30 -22.58 -8.77
CA ALA A 324 -5.96 -23.76 -7.99
C ALA A 324 -5.29 -23.38 -6.65
N ALA A 325 -4.40 -22.39 -6.67
CA ALA A 325 -3.78 -21.87 -5.45
C ALA A 325 -4.81 -21.28 -4.49
N MET A 326 -5.71 -20.42 -4.98
CA MET A 326 -6.80 -19.84 -4.17
C MET A 326 -7.71 -20.92 -3.59
N GLN A 327 -8.14 -21.90 -4.39
CA GLN A 327 -8.99 -23.01 -3.93
C GLN A 327 -8.30 -23.85 -2.86
N LYS A 328 -7.03 -24.22 -3.08
CA LYS A 328 -6.24 -25.00 -2.13
C LYS A 328 -6.05 -24.26 -0.81
N THR A 329 -5.71 -22.97 -0.88
CA THR A 329 -5.59 -22.12 0.31
C THR A 329 -6.94 -22.04 1.03
N LEU A 330 -8.03 -21.73 0.33
CA LEU A 330 -9.35 -21.62 0.96
C LEU A 330 -9.78 -22.90 1.68
N ILE A 331 -9.59 -24.08 1.06
CA ILE A 331 -9.93 -25.36 1.70
C ILE A 331 -9.07 -25.60 2.94
N ARG A 332 -7.76 -25.35 2.87
CA ARG A 332 -6.85 -25.49 4.01
C ARG A 332 -7.26 -24.58 5.17
N GLU A 333 -7.56 -23.33 4.87
CA GLU A 333 -7.99 -22.33 5.84
C GLU A 333 -9.34 -22.70 6.50
N ILE A 334 -10.31 -23.21 5.71
CA ILE A 334 -11.58 -23.71 6.24
C ILE A 334 -11.36 -24.93 7.16
N SER A 335 -10.52 -25.88 6.75
CA SER A 335 -10.19 -27.05 7.59
C SER A 335 -9.57 -26.62 8.92
N PHE A 336 -8.61 -25.69 8.88
CA PHE A 336 -7.99 -25.15 10.08
C PHE A 336 -9.02 -24.45 10.99
N LEU A 337 -9.93 -23.66 10.42
CA LEU A 337 -11.03 -23.04 11.19
C LEU A 337 -11.91 -24.08 11.89
N MET A 338 -12.26 -25.16 11.19
CA MET A 338 -13.06 -26.24 11.78
C MET A 338 -12.32 -26.98 12.90
N GLU A 339 -11.02 -27.24 12.72
CA GLU A 339 -10.16 -27.88 13.73
C GLU A 339 -10.04 -27.01 14.99
N VAL A 340 -9.78 -25.72 14.83
CA VAL A 340 -9.68 -24.77 15.94
C VAL A 340 -11.03 -24.68 16.67
N GLN A 341 -12.14 -24.52 15.95
CA GLN A 341 -13.45 -24.45 16.59
C GLN A 341 -13.79 -25.74 17.34
N LEU A 342 -13.49 -26.90 16.75
CA LEU A 342 -13.74 -28.19 17.41
C LEU A 342 -12.96 -28.29 18.72
N LEU A 343 -11.69 -27.91 18.72
CA LEU A 343 -10.86 -27.86 19.94
C LEU A 343 -11.51 -26.98 21.03
N PHE A 344 -11.91 -25.76 20.67
CA PHE A 344 -12.54 -24.85 21.63
C PHE A 344 -13.94 -25.29 22.06
N THR A 345 -14.68 -26.00 21.21
CA THR A 345 -15.98 -26.58 21.57
C THR A 345 -15.81 -27.71 22.58
N VAL A 346 -14.85 -28.62 22.35
CA VAL A 346 -14.50 -29.69 23.30
C VAL A 346 -14.01 -29.11 24.62
N LEU A 347 -13.17 -28.07 24.57
CA LEU A 347 -12.71 -27.35 25.76
C LEU A 347 -13.89 -26.72 26.51
N ALA A 348 -14.78 -26.03 25.81
CA ALA A 348 -15.96 -25.39 26.40
C ALA A 348 -16.88 -26.43 27.06
N ILE A 349 -17.07 -27.60 26.44
CA ILE A 349 -17.84 -28.70 27.02
C ILE A 349 -17.15 -29.24 28.29
N ALA A 350 -15.85 -29.52 28.22
CA ALA A 350 -15.10 -30.06 29.36
C ALA A 350 -15.07 -29.08 30.56
N LEU A 351 -14.82 -27.79 30.28
CA LEU A 351 -14.88 -26.73 31.29
C LEU A 351 -16.31 -26.53 31.80
N GLY A 352 -17.30 -26.61 30.90
CA GLY A 352 -18.71 -26.46 31.23
C GLY A 352 -19.18 -27.52 32.22
N ILE A 353 -18.89 -28.79 31.95
CA ILE A 353 -19.19 -29.93 32.84
C ILE A 353 -18.57 -29.74 34.23
N LYS A 354 -17.36 -29.18 34.29
CA LYS A 354 -16.64 -28.98 35.55
C LYS A 354 -17.13 -27.78 36.35
N PHE A 355 -17.38 -26.64 35.71
CA PHE A 355 -17.56 -25.34 36.38
C PHE A 355 -19.00 -24.82 36.37
N LEU A 356 -19.83 -25.17 35.38
CA LEU A 356 -21.21 -24.68 35.35
C LEU A 356 -22.06 -25.18 36.54
N PRO A 357 -21.93 -26.45 36.98
CA PRO A 357 -22.66 -26.91 38.16
C PRO A 357 -22.29 -26.15 39.44
N THR A 358 -21.04 -25.66 39.57
CA THR A 358 -20.61 -24.92 40.76
C THR A 358 -21.19 -23.51 40.83
N ILE A 359 -21.71 -22.98 39.72
CA ILE A 359 -22.36 -21.66 39.65
C ILE A 359 -23.89 -21.76 39.54
N GLY A 360 -24.46 -22.96 39.73
CA GLY A 360 -25.91 -23.17 39.82
C GLY A 360 -26.59 -23.79 38.61
N PHE A 361 -25.85 -24.32 37.63
CA PHE A 361 -26.48 -25.09 36.53
C PHE A 361 -27.05 -26.42 37.03
N THR A 362 -28.28 -26.71 36.61
CA THR A 362 -28.86 -28.05 36.74
C THR A 362 -28.25 -29.02 35.72
N MET A 363 -28.35 -30.33 35.97
CA MET A 363 -27.87 -31.34 35.02
C MET A 363 -28.62 -31.26 33.68
N ALA A 364 -29.92 -30.98 33.69
CA ALA A 364 -30.69 -30.79 32.46
C ALA A 364 -30.20 -29.57 31.65
N GLN A 365 -29.87 -28.45 32.31
CA GLN A 365 -29.26 -27.29 31.64
C GLN A 365 -27.88 -27.60 31.09
N LEU A 366 -27.12 -28.47 31.76
CA LEU A 366 -25.83 -28.92 31.28
C LEU A 366 -25.96 -29.75 29.99
N ASP A 367 -26.96 -30.64 29.92
CA ASP A 367 -27.24 -31.43 28.71
C ASP A 367 -27.62 -30.50 27.53
N VAL A 368 -28.46 -29.50 27.79
CA VAL A 368 -28.83 -28.47 26.79
C VAL A 368 -27.61 -27.68 26.35
N PHE A 369 -26.74 -27.28 27.29
CA PHE A 369 -25.49 -26.57 26.98
C PHE A 369 -24.57 -27.40 26.07
N ILE A 370 -24.42 -28.71 26.32
CA ILE A 370 -23.58 -29.59 25.50
C ILE A 370 -24.12 -29.65 24.07
N LEU A 371 -25.43 -29.86 23.90
CA LEU A 371 -26.06 -29.89 22.59
C LEU A 371 -25.94 -28.56 21.85
N LEU A 372 -26.14 -27.44 22.56
CA LEU A 372 -25.99 -26.10 21.98
C LEU A 372 -24.55 -25.77 21.62
N ALA A 373 -23.55 -26.20 22.39
CA ALA A 373 -22.14 -26.00 22.05
C ALA A 373 -21.80 -26.68 20.72
N LEU A 374 -22.30 -27.91 20.50
CA LEU A 374 -22.17 -28.62 19.23
C LEU A 374 -22.96 -27.95 18.11
N ALA A 375 -24.16 -27.45 18.41
CA ALA A 375 -24.97 -26.73 17.43
C ALA A 375 -24.29 -25.43 16.97
N TYR A 376 -23.71 -24.66 17.91
CA TYR A 376 -22.98 -23.43 17.61
C TYR A 376 -21.67 -23.67 16.87
N PHE A 377 -20.99 -24.81 17.09
CA PHE A 377 -19.89 -25.25 16.23
C PHE A 377 -20.34 -25.38 14.77
N LEU A 378 -21.44 -26.07 14.50
CA LEU A 378 -21.94 -26.24 13.13
C LEU A 378 -22.42 -24.91 12.54
N PHE A 379 -23.14 -24.13 13.34
CA PHE A 379 -23.68 -22.83 12.96
C PHE A 379 -22.56 -21.86 12.57
N ILE A 380 -21.51 -21.70 13.37
CA ILE A 380 -20.46 -20.71 13.07
C ILE A 380 -19.72 -21.05 11.78
N ILE A 381 -19.45 -22.33 11.54
CA ILE A 381 -18.83 -22.76 10.28
C ILE A 381 -19.77 -22.45 9.11
N MET A 382 -21.07 -22.73 9.24
CA MET A 382 -22.07 -22.38 8.22
C MET A 382 -22.13 -20.86 7.97
N PHE A 383 -22.10 -20.06 9.03
CA PHE A 383 -22.09 -18.60 8.99
C PHE A 383 -20.85 -18.08 8.24
N VAL A 384 -19.65 -18.56 8.59
CA VAL A 384 -18.39 -18.20 7.94
C VAL A 384 -18.39 -18.57 6.45
N LEU A 385 -18.82 -19.78 6.11
CA LEU A 385 -18.88 -20.22 4.71
C LEU A 385 -19.89 -19.41 3.90
N SER A 386 -21.00 -18.99 4.51
CA SER A 386 -21.96 -18.08 3.88
C SER A 386 -21.34 -16.70 3.60
N HIS A 387 -20.47 -16.20 4.48
CA HIS A 387 -19.71 -14.97 4.23
C HIS A 387 -18.67 -15.13 3.11
N ILE A 388 -18.00 -16.28 3.02
CA ILE A 388 -17.09 -16.59 1.92
C ILE A 388 -17.84 -16.63 0.57
N LEU A 389 -19.06 -17.18 0.52
CA LEU A 389 -19.89 -17.13 -0.69
C LEU A 389 -20.17 -15.69 -1.15
N MET A 390 -20.30 -14.74 -0.22
CA MET A 390 -20.46 -13.33 -0.56
C MET A 390 -19.22 -12.70 -1.19
N TYR A 391 -18.01 -13.20 -0.91
CA TYR A 391 -16.79 -12.78 -1.64
C TYR A 391 -16.85 -13.16 -3.13
N PHE A 392 -17.56 -14.25 -3.46
CA PHE A 392 -17.79 -14.70 -4.84
C PHE A 392 -19.09 -14.16 -5.44
N ASP A 393 -19.70 -13.13 -4.83
CA ASP A 393 -20.97 -12.52 -5.23
C ASP A 393 -22.18 -13.49 -5.32
N ASP A 394 -22.16 -14.64 -4.62
CA ASP A 394 -23.26 -15.63 -4.63
C ASP A 394 -24.43 -15.25 -3.70
N ARG A 395 -24.97 -14.05 -3.90
CA ARG A 395 -25.99 -13.43 -3.04
C ARG A 395 -27.29 -14.24 -2.95
N LYS A 396 -27.69 -14.88 -4.06
CA LYS A 396 -28.91 -15.70 -4.12
C LYS A 396 -28.74 -17.03 -3.38
N GLY A 397 -27.56 -17.65 -3.48
CA GLY A 397 -27.25 -18.86 -2.73
C GLY A 397 -27.30 -18.61 -1.23
N VAL A 398 -26.67 -17.52 -0.79
CA VAL A 398 -26.66 -17.09 0.62
C VAL A 398 -28.07 -16.80 1.14
N LEU A 399 -28.92 -16.11 0.36
CA LEU A 399 -30.32 -15.86 0.71
C LEU A 399 -31.10 -17.16 0.93
N LEU A 400 -30.99 -18.12 0.01
CA LEU A 400 -31.72 -19.39 0.07
C LEU A 400 -31.27 -20.24 1.27
N ILE A 401 -29.97 -20.29 1.53
CA ILE A 401 -29.40 -21.01 2.67
C ILE A 401 -29.86 -20.37 3.98
N GLY A 402 -29.82 -19.04 4.10
CA GLY A 402 -30.30 -18.32 5.27
C GLY A 402 -31.80 -18.54 5.52
N ALA A 403 -32.63 -18.43 4.49
CA ALA A 403 -34.07 -18.67 4.59
C ALA A 403 -34.38 -20.11 5.02
N LEU A 404 -33.70 -21.09 4.42
CA LEU A 404 -33.84 -22.50 4.78
C LEU A 404 -33.40 -22.75 6.22
N PHE A 405 -32.26 -22.20 6.63
CA PHE A 405 -31.79 -22.32 8.00
C PHE A 405 -32.80 -21.78 9.00
N VAL A 406 -33.36 -20.59 8.76
CA VAL A 406 -34.40 -20.00 9.61
C VAL A 406 -35.63 -20.92 9.73
N LEU A 407 -36.14 -21.44 8.61
CA LEU A 407 -37.31 -22.32 8.61
C LEU A 407 -37.04 -23.64 9.34
N LEU A 408 -35.88 -24.27 9.07
CA LEU A 408 -35.47 -25.49 9.76
C LEU A 408 -35.24 -25.25 11.24
N ASN A 409 -34.65 -24.10 11.61
CA ASN A 409 -34.35 -23.78 12.99
C ASN A 409 -35.65 -23.59 13.81
N ILE A 410 -36.61 -22.83 13.29
CA ILE A 410 -37.93 -22.69 13.93
C ILE A 410 -38.64 -24.05 14.01
N GLY A 411 -38.73 -24.76 12.88
CA GLY A 411 -39.50 -26.02 12.80
C GLY A 411 -38.93 -27.14 13.67
N PHE A 412 -37.62 -27.38 13.60
CA PHE A 412 -36.98 -28.41 14.43
C PHE A 412 -36.89 -28.01 15.89
N THR A 413 -36.66 -26.74 16.22
CA THR A 413 -36.68 -26.32 17.63
C THR A 413 -38.06 -26.49 18.23
N TYR A 414 -39.12 -26.10 17.51
CA TYR A 414 -40.50 -26.33 17.97
C TYR A 414 -40.81 -27.81 18.15
N TRP A 415 -40.44 -28.64 17.16
CA TRP A 415 -40.67 -30.08 17.24
C TRP A 415 -39.89 -30.73 18.39
N MET A 416 -38.61 -30.40 18.57
CA MET A 416 -37.78 -30.98 19.64
C MET A 416 -38.19 -30.48 21.02
N MET A 417 -38.67 -29.24 21.15
CA MET A 417 -39.26 -28.72 22.39
C MET A 417 -40.47 -29.55 22.83
N THR A 418 -41.34 -29.96 21.89
CA THR A 418 -42.50 -30.82 22.23
C THR A 418 -42.11 -32.24 22.65
N LEU A 419 -40.90 -32.69 22.27
CA LEU A 419 -40.36 -33.99 22.63
C LEU A 419 -39.40 -33.93 23.85
N GLU A 420 -39.26 -32.76 24.47
CA GLU A 420 -38.34 -32.51 25.59
C GLU A 420 -36.85 -32.77 25.28
N TYR A 421 -36.45 -32.68 24.00
CA TYR A 421 -35.06 -32.78 23.54
C TYR A 421 -34.48 -31.39 23.28
N ASP A 422 -34.33 -30.60 24.34
CA ASP A 422 -33.95 -29.20 24.24
C ASP A 422 -32.55 -28.99 23.63
N GLY A 423 -32.44 -28.05 22.70
CA GLY A 423 -31.18 -27.75 21.97
C GLY A 423 -30.91 -28.62 20.73
N LEU A 424 -31.52 -29.80 20.60
CA LEU A 424 -31.32 -30.69 19.45
C LEU A 424 -31.85 -30.11 18.14
N GLY A 425 -32.90 -29.28 18.20
CA GLY A 425 -33.48 -28.64 17.01
C GLY A 425 -32.50 -27.72 16.28
N MET A 426 -31.81 -26.86 17.04
CA MET A 426 -30.76 -25.96 16.53
C MET A 426 -29.57 -26.76 15.96
N PHE A 427 -29.21 -27.88 16.58
CA PHE A 427 -28.17 -28.79 16.08
C PHE A 427 -28.53 -29.36 14.69
N LEU A 428 -29.72 -29.94 14.55
CA LEU A 428 -30.19 -30.53 13.28
C LEU A 428 -30.30 -29.48 12.16
N ALA A 429 -30.84 -28.30 12.48
CA ALA A 429 -30.96 -27.20 11.52
C ALA A 429 -29.58 -26.72 11.02
N SER A 430 -28.64 -26.55 11.96
CA SER A 430 -27.27 -26.12 11.65
C SER A 430 -26.50 -27.18 10.86
N PHE A 431 -26.67 -28.46 11.17
CA PHE A 431 -26.05 -29.57 10.44
C PHE A 431 -26.49 -29.59 8.96
N LEU A 432 -27.80 -29.53 8.70
CA LEU A 432 -28.32 -29.53 7.34
C LEU A 432 -27.90 -28.27 6.57
N ALA A 433 -27.98 -27.10 7.19
CA ALA A 433 -27.54 -25.85 6.57
C ALA A 433 -26.03 -25.87 6.23
N LEU A 434 -25.20 -26.44 7.11
CA LEU A 434 -23.76 -26.60 6.88
C LEU A 434 -23.49 -27.51 5.68
N ALA A 435 -24.18 -28.65 5.57
CA ALA A 435 -24.03 -29.55 4.42
C ALA A 435 -24.36 -28.83 3.10
N ILE A 436 -25.44 -28.04 3.09
CA ILE A 436 -25.89 -27.29 1.91
C ILE A 436 -24.91 -26.18 1.53
N VAL A 437 -24.39 -25.41 2.50
CA VAL A 437 -23.43 -24.34 2.19
C VAL A 437 -22.09 -24.89 1.69
N ILE A 438 -21.62 -26.02 2.22
CA ILE A 438 -20.42 -26.70 1.72
C ILE A 438 -20.64 -27.17 0.27
N ALA A 439 -21.78 -27.78 -0.02
CA ALA A 439 -22.13 -28.20 -1.38
C ALA A 439 -22.19 -27.00 -2.34
N ARG A 440 -22.80 -25.89 -1.91
CA ARG A 440 -22.89 -24.66 -2.69
C ARG A 440 -21.52 -24.03 -2.94
N LEU A 441 -20.68 -23.92 -1.92
CA LEU A 441 -19.32 -23.37 -2.04
C LEU A 441 -18.47 -24.20 -3.01
N ARG A 442 -18.51 -25.53 -2.91
CA ARG A 442 -17.81 -26.42 -3.86
C ARG A 442 -18.30 -26.21 -5.29
N TYR A 443 -19.61 -26.05 -5.48
CA TYR A 443 -20.20 -25.76 -6.79
C TYR A 443 -19.73 -24.40 -7.35
N VAL A 444 -19.74 -23.33 -6.54
CA VAL A 444 -19.25 -22.01 -6.95
C VAL A 444 -17.77 -22.04 -7.27
N LEU A 445 -16.93 -22.62 -6.41
CA LEU A 445 -15.49 -22.70 -6.63
C LEU A 445 -15.14 -23.48 -7.90
N ARG A 446 -15.81 -24.61 -8.17
CA ARG A 446 -15.56 -25.41 -9.38
C ARG A 446 -15.85 -24.61 -10.65
N ASN A 447 -16.96 -23.86 -10.63
CA ASN A 447 -17.47 -23.10 -11.77
C ASN A 447 -17.12 -21.60 -11.72
N ILE A 448 -16.13 -21.21 -10.92
CA ILE A 448 -15.82 -19.80 -10.69
C ILE A 448 -15.50 -19.05 -11.97
N ASP A 449 -14.79 -19.67 -12.91
CA ASP A 449 -14.47 -19.03 -14.20
C ASP A 449 -15.74 -18.69 -14.99
N TYR A 450 -16.74 -19.58 -14.98
CA TYR A 450 -18.03 -19.31 -15.60
C TYR A 450 -18.74 -18.13 -14.93
N PHE A 451 -18.74 -18.08 -13.59
CA PHE A 451 -19.32 -16.95 -12.87
C PHE A 451 -18.56 -15.65 -13.12
N THR A 452 -17.24 -15.70 -13.26
CA THR A 452 -16.43 -14.50 -13.51
C THR A 452 -16.64 -13.96 -14.93
N PHE A 453 -16.58 -14.83 -15.95
CA PHE A 453 -16.59 -14.40 -17.36
C PHE A 453 -17.99 -14.37 -17.99
N CYS A 454 -18.87 -15.32 -17.64
CA CYS A 454 -20.13 -15.54 -18.36
C CYS A 454 -21.36 -15.02 -17.62
N SER A 455 -21.24 -14.60 -16.35
CA SER A 455 -22.40 -14.09 -15.59
C SER A 455 -22.66 -12.58 -15.80
N GLN A 456 -21.79 -11.89 -16.54
CA GLN A 456 -21.96 -10.47 -16.84
C GLN A 456 -22.98 -10.26 -17.96
N PRO A 457 -23.89 -9.27 -17.85
CA PRO A 457 -24.87 -8.99 -18.89
C PRO A 457 -24.17 -8.51 -20.17
N ILE A 458 -24.36 -9.26 -21.27
CA ILE A 458 -23.74 -9.00 -22.59
C ILE A 458 -24.20 -7.67 -23.22
N ASN A 459 -25.30 -7.08 -22.73
CA ASN A 459 -25.82 -5.78 -23.19
C ASN A 459 -25.90 -4.78 -22.03
N ALA A 460 -24.98 -3.81 -22.00
CA ALA A 460 -25.02 -2.68 -21.05
C ALA A 460 -26.21 -1.72 -21.30
N ASN A 461 -26.87 -1.78 -22.46
CA ASN A 461 -27.85 -0.77 -22.92
C ASN A 461 -29.32 -1.21 -22.97
N GLN A 462 -29.72 -2.35 -22.40
CA GLN A 462 -31.15 -2.66 -22.25
C GLN A 462 -31.53 -2.72 -20.77
N PRO A 463 -32.45 -1.85 -20.28
CA PRO A 463 -32.97 -2.00 -18.93
C PRO A 463 -33.73 -3.32 -18.89
N ALA A 464 -33.17 -4.30 -18.19
CA ALA A 464 -33.83 -5.56 -17.93
C ALA A 464 -35.23 -5.28 -17.37
N ARG A 465 -36.28 -5.70 -18.10
CA ARG A 465 -37.65 -5.76 -17.58
C ARG A 465 -37.69 -6.84 -16.50
N THR A 466 -37.13 -6.55 -15.33
CA THR A 466 -37.44 -7.30 -14.12
C THR A 466 -38.81 -6.83 -13.65
N LYS A 467 -39.79 -7.74 -13.62
CA LYS A 467 -41.05 -7.52 -12.90
C LYS A 467 -40.67 -7.23 -11.45
N SER A 468 -40.75 -5.95 -11.08
CA SER A 468 -40.39 -5.47 -9.76
C SER A 468 -41.46 -5.86 -8.76
N PHE A 469 -41.07 -6.42 -7.61
CA PHE A 469 -41.97 -6.62 -6.47
C PHE A 469 -42.24 -5.30 -5.72
N PHE A 470 -41.44 -4.26 -5.96
CA PHE A 470 -41.57 -2.95 -5.30
C PHE A 470 -41.67 -1.81 -6.32
N PRO A 471 -42.72 -0.97 -6.31
CA PRO A 471 -42.76 0.23 -7.15
C PRO A 471 -41.83 1.33 -6.61
N LYS A 472 -41.69 2.45 -7.35
CA LYS A 472 -40.95 3.73 -7.11
C LYS A 472 -40.33 3.98 -5.69
N PRO A 473 -39.23 4.75 -5.56
CA PRO A 473 -38.52 4.96 -4.29
C PRO A 473 -39.40 5.37 -3.08
N LYS A 474 -40.50 6.12 -3.32
CA LYS A 474 -41.50 6.47 -2.30
C LYS A 474 -42.32 5.27 -1.78
N THR A 475 -42.60 4.28 -2.62
CA THR A 475 -43.33 3.05 -2.27
C THR A 475 -42.45 1.95 -1.66
N THR A 476 -41.14 1.93 -1.93
CA THR A 476 -40.18 1.05 -1.21
C THR A 476 -40.06 1.40 0.27
N VAL A 477 -40.12 2.68 0.64
CA VAL A 477 -40.14 3.12 2.05
C VAL A 477 -41.40 2.63 2.75
N SER A 478 -42.56 2.74 2.11
CA SER A 478 -43.83 2.22 2.63
C SER A 478 -43.87 0.70 2.78
N ALA A 479 -43.20 -0.04 1.88
CA ALA A 479 -43.16 -1.49 1.93
C ALA A 479 -42.13 -2.03 2.95
N LEU A 480 -41.02 -1.31 3.18
CA LEU A 480 -40.11 -1.55 4.32
C LEU A 480 -40.82 -1.32 5.65
N LEU A 481 -41.64 -0.25 5.74
CA LEU A 481 -42.53 0.02 6.88
C LEU A 481 -43.54 -1.11 7.09
N LEU A 482 -44.15 -1.64 6.03
CA LEU A 482 -45.13 -2.74 6.12
C LEU A 482 -44.49 -4.08 6.50
N ILE A 483 -43.28 -4.40 6.03
CA ILE A 483 -42.57 -5.64 6.38
C ILE A 483 -42.06 -5.59 7.84
N SER A 484 -41.63 -4.42 8.33
CA SER A 484 -41.31 -4.25 9.75
C SER A 484 -42.55 -4.26 10.65
N LEU A 485 -43.69 -3.77 10.17
CA LEU A 485 -44.99 -3.84 10.87
C LEU A 485 -45.60 -5.26 10.92
N VAL A 486 -45.36 -6.10 9.91
CA VAL A 486 -45.88 -7.49 9.86
C VAL A 486 -45.11 -8.44 10.78
N LEU A 487 -43.87 -8.11 11.16
CA LEU A 487 -43.15 -8.78 12.25
C LEU A 487 -43.62 -8.33 13.65
N SER A 488 -44.69 -7.52 13.75
CA SER A 488 -45.18 -6.94 15.00
C SER A 488 -46.72 -6.91 15.17
N GLY A 489 -47.52 -7.61 14.36
CA GLY A 489 -48.98 -7.68 14.59
C GLY A 489 -49.28 -8.48 15.88
N CYS A 490 -50.04 -8.01 16.87
CA CYS A 490 -51.33 -7.33 16.80
C CYS A 490 -51.58 -6.41 18.00
N THR A 491 -52.11 -5.20 17.80
CA THR A 491 -53.48 -4.78 18.19
C THR A 491 -53.69 -3.26 18.18
N ALA A 492 -54.84 -2.90 17.59
CA ALA A 492 -55.72 -1.73 17.71
C ALA A 492 -55.18 -0.31 18.04
N ALA A 493 -55.46 0.60 17.11
CA ALA A 493 -55.23 2.04 17.14
C ALA A 493 -56.34 2.84 17.85
N LYS A 494 -56.03 4.07 18.32
CA LYS A 494 -56.89 5.27 18.23
C LYS A 494 -56.17 6.60 18.56
N ASP A 495 -56.17 7.47 17.55
CA ASP A 495 -56.28 8.94 17.45
C ASP A 495 -55.62 9.96 18.41
N ALA A 496 -54.76 10.78 17.76
CA ALA A 496 -54.81 12.25 17.57
C ALA A 496 -54.50 13.25 18.71
N GLY A 497 -53.59 14.19 18.39
CA GLY A 497 -53.49 15.50 19.07
C GLY A 497 -52.19 16.26 18.80
N ASN A 498 -52.21 17.18 17.83
CA ASN A 498 -51.14 18.12 17.46
C ASN A 498 -50.64 19.03 18.60
N ALA A 499 -49.37 19.43 18.56
CA ALA A 499 -48.98 20.85 18.67
C ALA A 499 -47.53 21.09 18.22
N SER A 500 -47.37 22.20 17.50
CA SER A 500 -46.24 22.74 16.76
C SER A 500 -45.41 23.77 17.53
N GLY A 501 -44.17 23.98 17.07
CA GLY A 501 -43.43 25.25 17.19
C GLY A 501 -42.47 25.29 18.39
N GLN A 502 -41.26 25.87 18.32
CA GLN A 502 -40.67 26.77 17.35
C GLN A 502 -39.13 26.72 17.45
N GLU A 503 -38.51 27.17 16.36
CA GLU A 503 -37.09 27.38 16.11
C GLU A 503 -36.47 28.53 16.93
N GLY A 504 -35.14 28.49 17.03
CA GLY A 504 -34.26 29.62 17.32
C GLY A 504 -33.12 29.19 18.24
N GLN A 505 -31.85 29.51 18.03
CA GLN A 505 -31.16 30.31 17.04
C GLN A 505 -29.66 29.96 17.18
N ALA A 506 -28.92 30.17 16.10
CA ALA A 506 -27.50 29.89 15.97
C ALA A 506 -26.63 30.83 16.84
N GLU A 507 -25.53 30.30 17.38
CA GLU A 507 -24.41 31.10 17.90
C GLU A 507 -23.09 30.67 17.24
N GLU A 508 -22.26 31.69 17.05
CA GLU A 508 -21.14 31.80 16.11
C GLU A 508 -19.88 31.02 16.50
N VAL A 509 -19.12 30.70 15.44
CA VAL A 509 -17.91 29.90 15.38
C VAL A 509 -16.69 30.69 15.85
N ILE A 510 -15.94 30.16 16.82
CA ILE A 510 -14.58 30.60 17.13
C ILE A 510 -13.61 29.87 16.19
N GLN A 511 -12.99 30.61 15.27
CA GLN A 511 -11.90 30.15 14.42
C GLN A 511 -10.61 30.00 15.24
N ILE A 512 -9.94 28.84 15.12
CA ILE A 512 -8.54 28.66 15.50
C ILE A 512 -7.78 28.26 14.22
N GLN A 513 -6.75 29.03 13.91
CA GLN A 513 -5.87 28.96 12.74
C GLN A 513 -5.20 27.58 12.56
N GLU A 514 -5.19 27.10 11.32
CA GLU A 514 -4.38 25.98 10.83
C GLU A 514 -2.90 26.37 10.76
N GLU A 515 -2.02 25.63 11.44
CA GLU A 515 -0.59 25.63 11.12
C GLU A 515 -0.36 24.84 9.83
N SER A 516 0.29 25.50 8.87
CA SER A 516 0.65 24.97 7.55
C SER A 516 1.52 23.71 7.64
N SER A 517 1.03 22.59 7.11
CA SER A 517 1.88 21.42 6.84
C SER A 517 2.90 21.75 5.75
N SER A 518 4.19 21.60 6.05
CA SER A 518 5.30 21.93 5.14
C SER A 518 5.28 21.11 3.84
N SER A 519 5.63 21.75 2.73
CA SER A 519 5.62 21.21 1.36
C SER A 519 6.90 20.45 0.95
N ARG A 520 7.83 20.21 1.88
CA ARG A 520 9.17 19.67 1.59
C ARG A 520 9.22 18.14 1.65
N LEU A 521 10.20 17.53 0.98
CA LEU A 521 10.49 16.10 1.13
C LEU A 521 10.97 15.84 2.55
N SER A 522 10.26 14.97 3.28
CA SER A 522 10.65 14.59 4.64
C SER A 522 10.83 13.08 4.71
N GLU A 523 12.06 12.67 5.01
CA GLU A 523 12.39 11.29 5.34
C GLU A 523 12.92 11.20 6.79
N ASP A 524 12.90 9.99 7.34
CA ASP A 524 13.50 9.73 8.65
C ASP A 524 14.94 9.24 8.52
N LYS A 525 15.88 10.16 8.73
CA LYS A 525 17.32 9.93 8.69
C LYS A 525 17.81 8.84 9.66
N ARG A 526 17.02 8.46 10.69
CA ARG A 526 17.40 7.38 11.62
C ARG A 526 17.52 6.01 10.93
N ILE A 527 17.00 5.86 9.72
CA ILE A 527 17.19 4.64 8.93
C ILE A 527 18.67 4.35 8.64
N TYR A 528 19.50 5.40 8.55
CA TYR A 528 20.94 5.30 8.26
C TYR A 528 21.79 5.06 9.52
N GLU A 529 21.26 5.24 10.73
CA GLU A 529 22.00 4.94 11.99
C GLU A 529 22.42 3.47 12.12
N ARG A 530 21.89 2.60 11.25
CA ARG A 530 22.21 1.16 11.19
C ARG A 530 23.31 0.84 10.18
N ASP A 531 23.69 1.78 9.34
CA ASP A 531 24.74 1.60 8.36
C ASP A 531 26.09 1.69 9.10
N GLN A 532 26.98 0.75 8.81
CA GLN A 532 28.26 0.58 9.49
C GLN A 532 29.39 0.73 8.48
N ASP A 533 29.81 1.98 8.28
CA ASP A 533 30.73 2.40 7.22
C ASP A 533 32.11 1.73 7.25
N ASP A 534 32.58 1.37 8.44
CA ASP A 534 33.86 0.72 8.70
C ASP A 534 33.77 -0.82 8.76
N SER A 535 32.62 -1.39 8.41
CA SER A 535 32.36 -2.82 8.53
C SER A 535 32.35 -3.56 7.19
N LEU A 536 32.56 -4.88 7.27
CA LEU A 536 32.47 -5.80 6.15
C LEU A 536 31.50 -6.93 6.47
N LYS A 537 30.41 -7.04 5.71
CA LYS A 537 29.49 -8.19 5.78
C LYS A 537 29.96 -9.30 4.86
N THR A 538 29.68 -10.55 5.22
CA THR A 538 30.04 -11.71 4.39
C THR A 538 28.79 -12.51 4.01
N ILE A 539 28.57 -12.67 2.71
CA ILE A 539 27.42 -13.38 2.15
C ILE A 539 27.90 -14.65 1.44
N TYR A 540 27.20 -15.75 1.71
CA TYR A 540 27.37 -17.05 1.07
C TYR A 540 26.16 -17.31 0.18
N VAL A 541 26.42 -17.52 -1.11
CA VAL A 541 25.40 -17.78 -2.13
C VAL A 541 25.61 -19.20 -2.66
N THR A 542 24.63 -20.07 -2.45
CA THR A 542 24.61 -21.40 -3.07
C THR A 542 23.70 -21.36 -4.30
N ILE A 543 24.26 -21.58 -5.49
CA ILE A 543 23.51 -21.63 -6.75
C ILE A 543 22.89 -23.01 -6.91
N LEU A 544 21.59 -23.08 -7.21
CA LEU A 544 20.87 -24.34 -7.37
C LEU A 544 20.65 -24.68 -8.84
N PRO A 545 20.42 -25.97 -9.18
CA PRO A 545 20.05 -26.39 -10.54
C PRO A 545 18.79 -25.68 -11.06
N ASP A 546 18.85 -25.19 -12.30
CA ASP A 546 17.68 -24.62 -12.99
C ASP A 546 16.67 -25.71 -13.34
N LYS A 547 15.59 -25.77 -12.56
CA LYS A 547 14.47 -26.70 -12.78
C LYS A 547 13.43 -26.15 -13.76
N ALA A 548 13.50 -24.88 -14.14
CA ALA A 548 12.48 -24.23 -14.97
C ALA A 548 12.70 -24.51 -16.47
N ASN A 549 13.96 -24.63 -16.92
CA ASN A 549 14.31 -24.93 -18.31
C ASN A 549 14.90 -26.33 -18.46
N ALA A 550 14.07 -27.37 -18.33
CA ALA A 550 14.54 -28.76 -18.33
C ALA A 550 15.30 -29.17 -19.61
N ASP A 551 14.97 -28.59 -20.76
CA ASP A 551 15.57 -28.92 -22.05
C ASP A 551 16.95 -28.24 -22.28
N LYS A 552 17.21 -27.11 -21.60
CA LYS A 552 18.49 -26.39 -21.62
C LYS A 552 18.65 -25.59 -20.31
N PRO A 553 19.03 -26.26 -19.20
CA PRO A 553 19.10 -25.62 -17.90
C PRO A 553 20.17 -24.54 -17.89
N LEU A 554 19.84 -23.36 -17.37
CA LEU A 554 20.82 -22.31 -17.13
C LEU A 554 21.69 -22.72 -15.93
N ASP A 555 23.01 -22.66 -16.09
CA ASP A 555 23.96 -22.86 -15.00
C ASP A 555 24.64 -21.54 -14.61
N TRP A 556 25.43 -21.56 -13.53
CA TRP A 556 26.13 -20.36 -13.05
C TRP A 556 27.11 -19.79 -14.10
N TYR A 557 27.77 -20.68 -14.84
CA TYR A 557 28.68 -20.31 -15.92
C TYR A 557 27.94 -19.57 -17.05
N GLY A 558 26.79 -20.11 -17.46
CA GLY A 558 25.92 -19.59 -18.50
C GLY A 558 25.29 -18.26 -18.12
N LEU A 559 24.80 -18.11 -16.88
CA LEU A 559 24.28 -16.83 -16.39
C LEU A 559 25.33 -15.71 -16.52
N ASN A 560 26.60 -16.01 -16.21
CA ASN A 560 27.70 -15.04 -16.29
C ASN A 560 28.21 -14.75 -17.71
N ARG A 561 27.70 -15.47 -18.72
CA ARG A 561 28.14 -15.38 -20.13
C ARG A 561 26.98 -15.29 -21.11
N LEU A 562 25.84 -14.78 -20.66
CA LEU A 562 24.71 -14.52 -21.54
C LEU A 562 25.15 -13.60 -22.69
N PRO A 563 24.86 -13.96 -23.95
CA PRO A 563 25.33 -13.23 -25.13
C PRO A 563 24.67 -11.86 -25.27
N ASP A 564 23.42 -11.73 -24.81
CA ASP A 564 22.63 -10.51 -24.91
C ASP A 564 22.11 -10.08 -23.52
N ARG A 565 22.19 -8.78 -23.23
CA ARG A 565 21.62 -8.18 -22.01
C ARG A 565 20.09 -8.29 -21.97
N MET A 566 19.44 -8.38 -23.13
CA MET A 566 17.99 -8.57 -23.23
C MET A 566 17.57 -9.99 -22.82
N GLU A 567 18.48 -10.98 -22.83
CA GLU A 567 18.21 -12.31 -22.29
C GLU A 567 18.15 -12.27 -20.76
N LYS A 568 16.93 -12.35 -20.20
CA LYS A 568 16.67 -12.32 -18.76
C LYS A 568 16.99 -13.68 -18.11
N GLY A 569 18.26 -13.95 -17.83
CA GLY A 569 18.68 -15.11 -17.04
C GLY A 569 18.44 -14.95 -15.55
N LYS A 570 17.97 -16.02 -14.89
CA LYS A 570 17.65 -16.05 -13.45
C LYS A 570 17.94 -17.42 -12.88
N LEU A 571 18.57 -17.47 -11.70
CA LEU A 571 18.83 -18.70 -10.96
C LEU A 571 18.24 -18.64 -9.55
N GLU A 572 17.76 -19.78 -9.06
CA GLU A 572 17.40 -19.94 -7.65
C GLU A 572 18.65 -20.15 -6.80
N ILE A 573 18.66 -19.53 -5.62
CA ILE A 573 19.81 -19.56 -4.72
C ILE A 573 19.39 -19.77 -3.27
N ILE A 574 20.33 -20.25 -2.46
CA ILE A 574 20.30 -20.11 -1.00
C ILE A 574 21.29 -19.02 -0.63
N MET A 575 20.79 -17.93 -0.07
CA MET A 575 21.57 -16.81 0.44
C MET A 575 21.66 -16.88 1.97
N GLN A 576 22.88 -16.82 2.49
CA GLN A 576 23.18 -16.90 3.92
C GLN A 576 24.25 -15.88 4.29
N GLU A 577 24.29 -15.47 5.54
CA GLU A 577 25.34 -14.59 6.09
C GLU A 577 26.26 -15.39 7.02
N GLY A 578 27.52 -14.98 7.10
CA GLY A 578 28.50 -15.57 8.00
C GLY A 578 29.48 -14.54 8.53
N GLN A 579 30.43 -15.01 9.34
CA GLN A 579 31.47 -14.16 9.91
C GLN A 579 32.46 -13.70 8.84
N ALA A 580 33.15 -12.59 9.11
CA ALA A 580 34.16 -12.03 8.21
C ALA A 580 35.40 -12.94 8.00
N ASP A 581 35.54 -14.00 8.79
CA ASP A 581 36.65 -14.95 8.75
C ASP A 581 36.60 -15.93 7.56
N GLY A 582 35.51 -15.92 6.78
CA GLY A 582 35.39 -16.71 5.57
C GLY A 582 35.08 -18.19 5.80
N LYS A 583 34.78 -18.63 7.04
CA LYS A 583 34.59 -20.06 7.37
C LYS A 583 33.24 -20.66 6.98
N GLY A 584 32.31 -19.86 6.47
CA GLY A 584 30.99 -20.31 6.05
C GLY A 584 29.85 -19.56 6.75
N PRO A 585 28.59 -19.94 6.45
CA PRO A 585 27.42 -19.45 7.17
C PRO A 585 27.53 -19.70 8.68
N ALA A 586 27.12 -18.75 9.51
CA ALA A 586 27.29 -18.82 10.97
C ALA A 586 25.95 -18.82 11.73
N PRO A 587 25.82 -19.55 12.86
CA PRO A 587 24.62 -19.53 13.69
C PRO A 587 24.20 -18.10 14.09
N GLY A 588 22.90 -17.82 14.05
CA GLY A 588 22.33 -16.52 14.39
C GLY A 588 22.39 -15.47 13.28
N MET A 589 23.05 -15.75 12.16
CA MET A 589 23.11 -14.88 10.98
C MET A 589 21.98 -15.21 9.98
N PHE A 590 21.70 -14.28 9.06
CA PHE A 590 20.64 -14.43 8.08
C PHE A 590 20.78 -15.73 7.27
N GLY A 591 19.68 -16.46 7.09
CA GLY A 591 19.64 -17.68 6.27
C GLY A 591 20.42 -18.88 6.85
N TYR A 592 20.96 -18.81 8.06
CA TYR A 592 21.65 -19.95 8.67
C TYR A 592 20.73 -21.18 8.77
N GLY A 593 21.24 -22.34 8.34
CA GLY A 593 20.50 -23.60 8.33
C GLY A 593 19.51 -23.77 7.18
N ALA A 594 19.38 -22.80 6.27
CA ALA A 594 18.53 -22.94 5.09
C ALA A 594 19.06 -24.03 4.14
N ASP A 595 18.17 -24.93 3.73
CA ASP A 595 18.42 -26.04 2.81
C ASP A 595 17.55 -25.98 1.54
N GLN A 596 16.59 -25.05 1.50
CA GLN A 596 15.73 -24.75 0.36
C GLN A 596 16.03 -23.37 -0.24
N PRO A 597 15.75 -23.14 -1.54
CA PRO A 597 15.92 -21.83 -2.16
C PRO A 597 15.15 -20.73 -1.44
N ASN A 598 15.88 -19.71 -1.00
CA ASN A 598 15.34 -18.58 -0.25
C ASN A 598 15.47 -17.25 -1.03
N ALA A 599 16.13 -17.25 -2.18
CA ALA A 599 16.26 -16.08 -3.03
C ALA A 599 16.50 -16.46 -4.48
N THR A 600 16.51 -15.45 -5.34
CA THR A 600 16.87 -15.57 -6.75
C THR A 600 17.92 -14.54 -7.10
N ILE A 601 18.85 -14.90 -7.98
CA ILE A 601 19.93 -14.04 -8.45
C ILE A 601 19.79 -13.79 -9.95
N THR A 602 20.04 -12.55 -10.35
CA THR A 602 20.04 -12.08 -11.74
C THR A 602 21.22 -11.15 -11.95
N LEU A 603 21.74 -11.08 -13.16
CA LEU A 603 22.72 -10.05 -13.53
C LEU A 603 22.08 -8.64 -13.50
N ARG A 604 22.89 -7.60 -13.25
CA ARG A 604 22.46 -6.20 -13.29
C ARG A 604 23.48 -5.27 -13.95
N GLY A 605 22.99 -4.10 -14.34
CA GLY A 605 23.78 -2.99 -14.90
C GLY A 605 23.77 -2.97 -16.42
N ASN A 606 24.00 -1.79 -17.00
CA ASN A 606 24.21 -1.64 -18.43
C ASN A 606 25.68 -1.95 -18.76
N THR A 607 26.57 -1.00 -18.48
CA THR A 607 28.02 -1.15 -18.70
C THR A 607 28.62 -2.29 -17.87
N ALA A 608 28.16 -2.46 -16.62
CA ALA A 608 28.58 -3.56 -15.75
C ALA A 608 28.17 -4.96 -16.23
N TRP A 609 27.31 -5.06 -17.27
CA TRP A 609 27.02 -6.33 -17.90
C TRP A 609 28.21 -6.86 -18.69
N HIS A 610 28.99 -5.98 -19.33
CA HIS A 610 30.10 -6.37 -20.20
C HIS A 610 31.41 -6.62 -19.44
N THR A 611 31.44 -6.33 -18.14
CA THR A 611 32.65 -6.52 -17.32
C THR A 611 32.92 -8.00 -17.02
N ALA A 612 34.18 -8.38 -16.86
CA ALA A 612 34.56 -9.77 -16.57
C ALA A 612 34.02 -10.24 -15.20
N GLN A 613 34.07 -9.38 -14.20
CA GLN A 613 33.41 -9.60 -12.92
C GLN A 613 32.02 -8.94 -12.94
N LYS A 614 30.98 -9.74 -12.75
CA LYS A 614 29.59 -9.30 -12.86
C LYS A 614 29.07 -8.65 -11.57
N SER A 615 28.07 -7.79 -11.74
CA SER A 615 27.24 -7.27 -10.66
C SER A 615 25.90 -8.01 -10.63
N TYR A 616 25.33 -8.16 -9.44
CA TYR A 616 24.13 -8.98 -9.24
C TYR A 616 23.01 -8.22 -8.55
N ARG A 617 21.78 -8.59 -8.88
CA ARG A 617 20.60 -8.26 -8.10
C ARG A 617 20.11 -9.54 -7.42
N ILE A 618 19.89 -9.45 -6.11
CA ILE A 618 19.32 -10.54 -5.32
C ILE A 618 17.91 -10.16 -4.91
N LYS A 619 16.96 -11.08 -5.10
CA LYS A 619 15.58 -10.95 -4.66
C LYS A 619 15.23 -12.11 -3.74
N LEU A 620 15.04 -11.80 -2.46
CA LEU A 620 14.62 -12.75 -1.43
C LEU A 620 13.16 -13.18 -1.66
N ASN A 621 12.91 -14.48 -1.51
CA ASN A 621 11.57 -15.08 -1.56
C ASN A 621 10.75 -14.63 -0.34
N SER A 622 9.42 -14.64 -0.43
CA SER A 622 8.52 -14.15 0.64
C SER A 622 8.81 -14.78 2.00
N GLU A 623 9.21 -16.05 2.01
CA GLU A 623 9.45 -16.89 3.19
C GLU A 623 10.84 -16.71 3.82
N ALA A 624 11.81 -16.11 3.10
CA ALA A 624 13.20 -15.98 3.54
C ALA A 624 13.42 -14.91 4.62
N GLY A 625 12.39 -14.16 4.99
CA GLY A 625 12.54 -12.93 5.78
C GLY A 625 13.11 -11.79 4.94
N LEU A 626 13.86 -10.91 5.59
CA LEU A 626 14.44 -9.69 5.01
C LEU A 626 15.89 -9.57 5.44
N TRP A 627 16.75 -9.12 4.53
CA TRP A 627 18.15 -8.85 4.83
C TRP A 627 18.35 -7.33 4.82
N LEU A 628 18.81 -6.76 5.94
CA LEU A 628 18.89 -5.30 6.16
C LEU A 628 17.55 -4.58 5.91
N ASP A 629 16.44 -5.20 6.31
CA ASP A 629 15.07 -4.75 6.01
C ASP A 629 14.72 -4.66 4.51
N GLN A 630 15.52 -5.28 3.64
CA GLN A 630 15.32 -5.27 2.19
C GLN A 630 14.93 -6.66 1.68
N ARG A 631 14.14 -6.67 0.61
CA ARG A 631 13.73 -7.88 -0.12
C ARG A 631 14.47 -8.01 -1.44
N THR A 632 14.72 -6.88 -2.08
CA THR A 632 15.52 -6.79 -3.29
C THR A 632 16.62 -5.81 -3.02
N PHE A 633 17.83 -6.21 -3.33
CA PHE A 633 19.01 -5.40 -3.14
C PHE A 633 20.04 -5.74 -4.21
N ASN A 634 21.00 -4.84 -4.40
CA ASN A 634 22.00 -4.97 -5.43
C ASN A 634 23.37 -5.20 -4.80
N LEU A 635 24.19 -6.02 -5.46
CA LEU A 635 25.60 -6.22 -5.17
C LEU A 635 26.41 -5.73 -6.37
N ASN A 636 26.99 -4.55 -6.22
CA ASN A 636 27.77 -3.91 -7.26
C ASN A 636 29.23 -4.28 -7.15
N LYS A 637 29.81 -4.69 -8.28
CA LYS A 637 31.22 -5.03 -8.31
C LYS A 637 32.11 -3.82 -8.41
N HIS A 638 31.70 -2.77 -9.12
CA HIS A 638 32.53 -1.59 -9.39
C HIS A 638 33.91 -1.95 -9.99
N MET A 639 33.96 -2.88 -10.96
CA MET A 639 35.21 -3.34 -11.57
C MET A 639 36.02 -2.20 -12.19
N LEU A 640 35.35 -1.21 -12.76
CA LEU A 640 35.98 -0.07 -13.44
C LEU A 640 36.30 1.11 -12.51
N ASP A 641 36.00 1.00 -11.23
CA ASP A 641 36.40 1.97 -10.20
C ASP A 641 37.64 1.42 -9.48
N PRO A 642 38.84 2.00 -9.69
CA PRO A 642 40.06 1.53 -9.04
C PRO A 642 40.03 1.70 -7.51
N SER A 643 39.18 2.59 -7.00
CA SER A 643 39.05 2.86 -5.56
C SER A 643 38.02 1.96 -4.86
N ARG A 644 36.99 1.51 -5.60
CA ARG A 644 35.84 0.73 -5.10
C ARG A 644 34.98 1.44 -4.04
N VAL A 645 35.19 2.73 -3.79
CA VAL A 645 34.50 3.49 -2.72
C VAL A 645 33.55 4.56 -3.24
N ARG A 646 33.69 5.03 -4.48
CA ARG A 646 33.01 6.23 -5.01
C ARG A 646 31.50 6.22 -4.81
N ASN A 647 30.86 5.10 -5.14
CA ASN A 647 29.41 4.96 -5.03
C ASN A 647 28.93 5.03 -3.58
N LYS A 648 29.60 4.31 -2.67
CA LYS A 648 29.26 4.32 -1.24
C LYS A 648 29.51 5.71 -0.65
N LEU A 649 30.65 6.32 -0.96
CA LEU A 649 30.98 7.67 -0.54
C LEU A 649 29.87 8.68 -0.87
N SER A 650 29.37 8.66 -2.10
CA SER A 650 28.29 9.57 -2.50
C SER A 650 27.03 9.37 -1.67
N PHE A 651 26.57 8.13 -1.51
CA PHE A 651 25.34 7.88 -0.76
C PHE A 651 25.50 8.19 0.73
N ASP A 652 26.62 7.84 1.36
CA ASP A 652 26.85 8.17 2.76
C ASP A 652 26.86 9.70 2.98
N LEU A 653 27.41 10.49 2.06
CA LEU A 653 27.33 11.96 2.14
C LEU A 653 25.90 12.50 1.96
N PHE A 654 25.08 11.89 1.09
CA PHE A 654 23.67 12.26 0.93
C PHE A 654 22.84 11.99 2.19
N GLU A 655 23.26 11.08 3.07
CA GLU A 655 22.55 10.82 4.35
C GLU A 655 22.52 12.06 5.23
N GLU A 656 23.58 12.86 5.20
CA GLU A 656 23.75 14.07 6.02
C GLU A 656 22.98 15.29 5.48
N ILE A 657 22.54 15.25 4.21
CA ILE A 657 21.88 16.38 3.56
C ILE A 657 20.39 16.44 3.98
N PRO A 658 19.92 17.56 4.56
CA PRO A 658 18.51 17.73 4.91
C PRO A 658 17.58 17.69 3.69
N ASN A 659 16.36 17.16 3.85
CA ASN A 659 15.32 17.12 2.81
C ASN A 659 15.72 16.42 1.50
N MET A 660 16.81 15.63 1.50
CA MET A 660 17.26 14.80 0.40
C MET A 660 17.27 13.34 0.85
N THR A 661 16.83 12.42 0.00
CA THR A 661 16.87 10.99 0.29
C THR A 661 18.14 10.33 -0.22
N SER A 662 18.73 9.45 0.58
CA SER A 662 19.88 8.62 0.18
C SER A 662 19.54 7.12 0.13
N LEU A 663 20.49 6.30 -0.36
CA LEU A 663 20.39 4.85 -0.43
C LEU A 663 21.33 4.22 0.58
N ARG A 664 20.83 3.24 1.36
CA ARG A 664 21.69 2.49 2.27
C ARG A 664 22.74 1.67 1.52
N THR A 665 23.98 1.68 2.01
CA THR A 665 25.09 0.95 1.39
C THR A 665 26.01 0.26 2.39
N GLN A 666 26.55 -0.89 1.99
CA GLN A 666 27.40 -1.71 2.86
C GLN A 666 28.46 -2.47 2.07
N PHE A 667 29.71 -2.52 2.54
CA PHE A 667 30.71 -3.40 1.95
C PHE A 667 30.39 -4.86 2.23
N VAL A 668 30.46 -5.69 1.18
CA VAL A 668 30.12 -7.11 1.20
C VAL A 668 31.24 -7.94 0.57
N ARG A 669 31.68 -8.98 1.26
CA ARG A 669 32.45 -10.09 0.66
C ARG A 669 31.50 -11.21 0.26
N MET A 670 31.55 -11.63 -0.99
CA MET A 670 30.66 -12.68 -1.49
C MET A 670 31.41 -13.98 -1.75
N TYR A 671 30.85 -15.10 -1.29
CA TYR A 671 31.29 -16.45 -1.63
C TYR A 671 30.20 -17.18 -2.40
N VAL A 672 30.57 -17.91 -3.45
CA VAL A 672 29.62 -18.67 -4.28
C VAL A 672 29.94 -20.15 -4.26
N LYS A 673 28.93 -20.98 -3.98
CA LYS A 673 28.97 -22.43 -4.15
C LYS A 673 28.05 -22.81 -5.30
N ASP A 674 28.63 -23.32 -6.38
CA ASP A 674 27.86 -23.65 -7.58
C ASP A 674 27.42 -25.13 -7.58
N LEU A 675 26.11 -25.36 -7.38
CA LEU A 675 25.49 -26.67 -7.52
C LEU A 675 24.68 -26.81 -8.82
N SER A 676 24.66 -25.78 -9.68
CA SER A 676 23.79 -25.73 -10.85
C SER A 676 24.12 -26.81 -11.90
N THR A 677 25.38 -27.24 -11.94
CA THR A 677 25.88 -28.34 -12.79
C THR A 677 25.68 -29.73 -12.17
N GLY A 678 25.05 -29.83 -10.99
CA GLY A 678 24.82 -31.08 -10.27
C GLY A 678 25.96 -31.54 -9.36
N ASN A 679 27.07 -30.79 -9.27
CA ASN A 679 28.19 -31.10 -8.37
C ASN A 679 27.86 -30.79 -6.90
N LYS A 680 27.29 -31.74 -6.17
CA LYS A 680 26.90 -31.59 -4.75
C LYS A 680 28.06 -31.28 -3.80
N GLN A 681 29.32 -31.53 -4.21
CA GLN A 681 30.52 -31.33 -3.38
C GLN A 681 31.27 -30.04 -3.71
N ALA A 682 30.72 -29.15 -4.54
CA ALA A 682 31.38 -27.88 -4.86
C ALA A 682 31.73 -27.07 -3.60
N PRO A 683 32.97 -26.54 -3.49
CA PRO A 683 33.34 -25.65 -2.40
C PRO A 683 32.74 -24.25 -2.60
N PHE A 684 32.72 -23.44 -1.54
CA PHE A 684 32.52 -22.01 -1.67
C PHE A 684 33.78 -21.36 -2.25
N VAL A 685 33.62 -20.61 -3.33
CA VAL A 685 34.68 -19.84 -3.99
C VAL A 685 34.53 -18.36 -3.62
N ASP A 686 35.63 -17.69 -3.29
CA ASP A 686 35.62 -16.26 -2.99
C ASP A 686 35.46 -15.43 -4.26
N TYR A 687 34.42 -14.60 -4.31
CA TYR A 687 34.14 -13.68 -5.41
C TYR A 687 34.60 -12.24 -5.11
N GLY A 688 35.23 -12.01 -3.96
CA GLY A 688 35.85 -10.75 -3.58
C GLY A 688 34.87 -9.70 -3.07
N LEU A 689 35.27 -8.44 -3.17
CA LEU A 689 34.53 -7.29 -2.64
C LEU A 689 33.40 -6.85 -3.58
N TYR A 690 32.25 -6.54 -2.99
CA TYR A 690 31.09 -5.89 -3.59
C TYR A 690 30.62 -4.76 -2.67
N THR A 691 29.87 -3.83 -3.25
CA THR A 691 29.10 -2.83 -2.50
C THR A 691 27.64 -3.21 -2.60
N HIS A 692 27.01 -3.49 -1.45
CA HIS A 692 25.56 -3.55 -1.36
C HIS A 692 24.99 -2.15 -1.57
N VAL A 693 23.96 -2.06 -2.41
CA VAL A 693 23.21 -0.84 -2.65
C VAL A 693 21.73 -1.16 -2.53
N GLU A 694 21.02 -0.39 -1.69
CA GLU A 694 19.57 -0.48 -1.57
C GLU A 694 18.88 -0.33 -2.93
N GLN A 695 17.77 -1.06 -3.14
CA GLN A 695 16.99 -0.96 -4.37
C GLN A 695 15.80 -0.02 -4.16
N PRO A 696 15.78 1.16 -4.81
CA PRO A 696 14.59 1.99 -4.88
C PRO A 696 13.44 1.22 -5.54
N ASN A 697 12.35 1.11 -4.79
CA ASN A 697 11.09 0.45 -5.12
C ASN A 697 10.07 0.84 -4.04
N LYS A 698 8.86 0.29 -4.13
CA LYS A 698 7.80 0.48 -3.13
C LYS A 698 8.23 0.24 -1.67
N ARG A 699 9.11 -0.73 -1.42
CA ARG A 699 9.59 -1.06 -0.08
C ARG A 699 10.62 -0.05 0.43
N PHE A 700 11.50 0.44 -0.44
CA PHE A 700 12.39 1.55 -0.15
C PHE A 700 11.58 2.78 0.29
N LEU A 701 10.57 3.19 -0.49
CA LEU A 701 9.70 4.32 -0.11
C LEU A 701 9.10 4.08 1.28
N GLN A 702 8.58 2.87 1.53
CA GLN A 702 8.04 2.50 2.83
C GLN A 702 9.06 2.54 3.97
N SER A 703 10.29 2.07 3.78
CA SER A 703 11.29 2.07 4.84
C SER A 703 11.77 3.48 5.18
N HIS A 704 11.84 4.34 4.16
CA HIS A 704 12.21 5.76 4.30
C HIS A 704 11.03 6.66 4.75
N MET A 705 9.88 6.06 5.10
CA MET A 705 8.62 6.75 5.47
C MET A 705 8.06 7.69 4.40
N LEU A 706 8.42 7.45 3.14
CA LEU A 706 7.83 8.06 1.95
C LEU A 706 6.57 7.29 1.52
N ASP A 707 5.74 7.88 0.65
CA ASP A 707 4.49 7.26 0.18
C ASP A 707 4.77 6.06 -0.74
N PRO A 708 4.50 4.81 -0.30
CA PRO A 708 4.79 3.62 -1.11
C PRO A 708 3.80 3.44 -2.29
N ASN A 709 2.82 4.31 -2.46
CA ASN A 709 1.89 4.31 -3.60
C ASN A 709 2.08 5.51 -4.53
N GLY A 710 3.13 6.32 -4.31
CA GLY A 710 3.52 7.42 -5.18
C GLY A 710 4.06 6.96 -6.53
N ASN A 711 4.21 7.93 -7.43
CA ASN A 711 4.93 7.74 -8.70
C ASN A 711 6.42 7.65 -8.41
N LEU A 712 7.08 6.62 -8.95
CA LEU A 712 8.52 6.43 -8.82
C LEU A 712 9.04 5.89 -10.15
N TYR A 713 9.89 6.67 -10.80
CA TYR A 713 10.51 6.34 -12.07
C TYR A 713 12.03 6.32 -11.91
N LYS A 714 12.68 5.27 -12.39
CA LYS A 714 14.13 5.30 -12.60
C LYS A 714 14.38 5.87 -13.98
N VAL A 715 15.27 6.84 -14.10
CA VAL A 715 15.63 7.39 -15.39
C VAL A 715 16.45 6.38 -16.21
N ALA A 716 16.05 6.18 -17.47
CA ALA A 716 16.79 5.39 -18.45
C ALA A 716 17.56 6.28 -19.43
N PHE A 717 16.89 7.31 -19.97
CA PHE A 717 17.45 8.47 -20.67
C PHE A 717 16.34 9.53 -20.77
N PHE A 718 16.41 10.61 -20.01
CA PHE A 718 15.30 11.56 -19.86
C PHE A 718 15.76 13.01 -19.68
N GLU A 719 15.44 13.85 -20.64
CA GLU A 719 15.85 15.27 -20.71
C GLU A 719 14.68 16.23 -20.46
N PHE A 720 13.59 15.74 -19.87
CA PHE A 720 12.36 16.49 -19.59
C PHE A 720 11.60 17.01 -20.84
N GLU A 721 11.80 16.39 -22.01
CA GLU A 721 10.89 16.59 -23.14
C GLU A 721 9.54 15.92 -22.92
N ARG A 722 8.57 16.19 -23.82
CA ARG A 722 7.23 15.61 -23.70
C ARG A 722 7.15 14.14 -24.12
N TYR A 723 7.98 13.67 -25.05
CA TYR A 723 8.00 12.30 -25.58
C TYR A 723 6.61 11.72 -25.89
N PRO A 724 5.78 12.37 -26.74
CA PRO A 724 4.37 11.97 -26.92
C PRO A 724 4.18 10.55 -27.47
N ASP A 725 5.17 10.01 -28.19
CA ASP A 725 5.12 8.65 -28.76
C ASP A 725 5.45 7.57 -27.72
N ASN A 726 6.18 7.91 -26.65
CA ASN A 726 6.63 6.97 -25.61
C ASN A 726 5.89 7.15 -24.28
N ILE A 727 5.67 8.40 -23.86
CA ILE A 727 5.03 8.76 -22.58
C ILE A 727 3.57 9.12 -22.86
N LYS A 728 2.72 8.09 -22.78
CA LYS A 728 1.26 8.19 -22.92
C LYS A 728 0.57 7.88 -21.59
N SER A 729 -0.70 8.30 -21.48
CA SER A 729 -1.53 7.91 -20.34
C SER A 729 -1.67 6.38 -20.31
N HIS A 730 -1.77 5.79 -19.12
CA HIS A 730 -1.94 4.35 -19.00
C HIS A 730 -3.26 3.86 -19.63
N ASP A 731 -4.26 4.73 -19.73
CA ASP A 731 -5.56 4.42 -20.33
C ASP A 731 -5.59 4.72 -21.85
N ASP A 732 -4.47 5.18 -22.44
CA ASP A 732 -4.34 5.42 -23.87
C ASP A 732 -4.24 4.09 -24.65
N PRO A 733 -5.03 3.87 -25.72
CA PRO A 733 -4.97 2.66 -26.53
C PRO A 733 -3.60 2.38 -27.18
N GLU A 734 -2.78 3.42 -27.38
CA GLU A 734 -1.43 3.31 -27.94
C GLU A 734 -0.35 3.22 -26.85
N TYR A 735 -0.73 3.12 -25.56
CA TYR A 735 0.23 2.95 -24.48
C TYR A 735 1.01 1.65 -24.63
N ASP A 736 2.32 1.79 -24.80
CA ASP A 736 3.27 0.68 -24.76
C ASP A 736 4.24 0.88 -23.60
N ARG A 737 4.16 -0.02 -22.62
CA ARG A 737 5.03 -0.03 -21.46
C ARG A 737 6.51 -0.18 -21.83
N GLU A 738 6.84 -1.00 -22.82
CA GLU A 738 8.24 -1.17 -23.23
C GLU A 738 8.76 0.11 -23.89
N ALA A 739 7.95 0.78 -24.70
CA ALA A 739 8.29 2.08 -25.25
C ALA A 739 8.44 3.16 -24.17
N PHE A 740 7.60 3.15 -23.13
CA PHE A 740 7.70 4.02 -21.96
C PHE A 740 8.98 3.78 -21.16
N GLU A 741 9.27 2.51 -20.83
CA GLU A 741 10.41 2.11 -20.00
C GLU A 741 11.77 2.30 -20.70
N LYS A 742 11.80 2.62 -22.00
CA LYS A 742 13.00 3.13 -22.69
C LYS A 742 13.41 4.53 -22.24
N ILE A 743 12.47 5.33 -21.73
CA ILE A 743 12.72 6.70 -21.23
C ILE A 743 12.75 6.70 -19.70
N LEU A 744 11.73 6.10 -19.07
CA LEU A 744 11.54 6.06 -17.62
C LEU A 744 11.10 4.67 -17.16
N GLU A 745 11.97 3.92 -16.47
CA GLU A 745 11.57 2.61 -15.94
C GLU A 745 10.59 2.77 -14.75
N ILE A 746 9.44 2.11 -14.82
CA ILE A 746 8.37 2.24 -13.83
C ILE A 746 8.70 1.40 -12.58
N LYS A 747 8.86 2.05 -11.42
CA LYS A 747 9.21 1.40 -10.14
C LYS A 747 8.17 1.58 -9.03
N GLY A 748 7.19 2.45 -9.25
CA GLY A 748 6.07 2.75 -8.36
C GLY A 748 4.73 2.62 -9.06
N ARG A 749 3.94 3.68 -8.98
CA ARG A 749 2.63 3.81 -9.61
C ARG A 749 2.70 3.89 -11.15
N GLU A 750 1.70 3.31 -11.83
CA GLU A 750 1.64 3.18 -13.30
C GLU A 750 0.69 4.20 -13.96
N GLU A 751 -0.09 4.97 -13.19
CA GLU A 751 -0.85 6.10 -13.76
C GLU A 751 0.07 7.32 -14.00
N HIS A 752 0.23 7.68 -15.29
CA HIS A 752 1.23 8.65 -15.77
C HIS A 752 0.72 10.08 -15.97
N ASP A 753 -0.58 10.36 -15.80
CA ASP A 753 -1.17 11.67 -16.13
C ASP A 753 -0.54 12.84 -15.37
N LYS A 754 -0.06 12.58 -14.15
CA LYS A 754 0.66 13.58 -13.36
C LYS A 754 2.03 13.93 -13.95
N LEU A 755 2.76 12.92 -14.44
CA LEU A 755 4.04 13.12 -15.13
C LEU A 755 3.82 13.88 -16.43
N ILE A 756 2.78 13.49 -17.18
CA ILE A 756 2.37 14.14 -18.43
C ILE A 756 2.05 15.62 -18.21
N ARG A 757 1.21 15.96 -17.22
CA ARG A 757 0.88 17.35 -16.89
C ARG A 757 2.12 18.17 -16.52
N MET A 758 3.05 17.59 -15.77
CA MET A 758 4.33 18.26 -15.46
C MET A 758 5.13 18.52 -16.73
N LEU A 759 5.28 17.51 -17.60
CA LEU A 759 6.03 17.64 -18.85
C LEU A 759 5.40 18.66 -19.81
N GLU A 760 4.08 18.71 -19.89
CA GLU A 760 3.35 19.70 -20.70
C GLU A 760 3.65 21.12 -20.22
N ASP A 761 3.63 21.36 -18.91
CA ASP A 761 3.94 22.68 -18.35
C ASP A 761 5.44 23.03 -18.52
N VAL A 762 6.35 22.07 -18.32
CA VAL A 762 7.80 22.23 -18.53
C VAL A 762 8.14 22.55 -19.99
N ASN A 763 7.41 21.99 -20.95
CA ASN A 763 7.66 22.24 -22.37
C ASN A 763 6.87 23.45 -22.92
N ASN A 764 5.94 24.00 -22.14
CA ASN A 764 5.19 25.20 -22.54
C ASN A 764 5.95 26.49 -22.21
N ARG A 765 6.54 27.10 -23.24
CA ARG A 765 7.32 28.35 -23.12
C ARG A 765 6.48 29.58 -22.77
N THR A 766 5.15 29.50 -22.79
CA THR A 766 4.26 30.60 -22.40
C THR A 766 4.06 30.73 -20.89
N ILE A 767 4.35 29.66 -20.13
CA ILE A 767 4.27 29.64 -18.66
C ILE A 767 5.64 30.05 -18.12
N PRO A 768 5.77 31.07 -17.25
CA PRO A 768 7.04 31.40 -16.60
C PRO A 768 7.63 30.19 -15.85
N ILE A 769 8.95 29.99 -15.93
CA ILE A 769 9.59 28.79 -15.39
C ILE A 769 9.45 28.70 -13.86
N GLU A 770 9.41 29.84 -13.18
CA GLU A 770 9.22 29.96 -11.74
C GLU A 770 7.87 29.37 -11.32
N GLN A 771 6.81 29.60 -12.11
CA GLN A 771 5.49 29.02 -11.87
C GLN A 771 5.48 27.51 -12.10
N VAL A 772 6.24 27.01 -13.08
CA VAL A 772 6.38 25.57 -13.32
C VAL A 772 7.08 24.90 -12.15
N ILE A 773 8.18 25.48 -11.64
CA ILE A 773 8.89 25.00 -10.46
C ILE A 773 7.96 25.06 -9.23
N GLU A 774 7.34 26.20 -8.97
CA GLU A 774 6.42 26.39 -7.85
C GLU A 774 5.24 25.41 -7.87
N LYS A 775 4.79 24.97 -9.05
CA LYS A 775 3.73 23.97 -9.17
C LYS A 775 4.24 22.54 -9.03
N HIS A 776 5.31 22.18 -9.74
CA HIS A 776 5.67 20.79 -9.99
C HIS A 776 6.94 20.31 -9.31
N PHE A 777 7.81 21.17 -8.79
CA PHE A 777 9.10 20.76 -8.23
C PHE A 777 9.38 21.37 -6.87
N ASP A 778 10.01 20.63 -5.99
CA ASP A 778 10.58 21.22 -4.78
C ASP A 778 11.92 21.86 -5.15
N LEU A 779 11.97 23.20 -5.08
CA LEU A 779 13.13 23.97 -5.54
C LEU A 779 14.40 23.65 -4.74
N ASP A 780 14.26 23.47 -3.42
CA ASP A 780 15.37 23.13 -2.53
C ASP A 780 15.96 21.77 -2.90
N ASN A 781 15.12 20.75 -3.11
CA ASN A 781 15.54 19.43 -3.58
C ASN A 781 16.20 19.47 -4.97
N PHE A 782 15.63 20.22 -5.92
CA PHE A 782 16.18 20.39 -7.27
C PHE A 782 17.59 20.99 -7.23
N LEU A 783 17.76 22.16 -6.59
CA LEU A 783 19.05 22.83 -6.47
C LEU A 783 20.06 21.99 -5.70
N THR A 784 19.64 21.32 -4.62
CA THR A 784 20.50 20.45 -3.80
C THR A 784 21.06 19.30 -4.63
N TRP A 785 20.23 18.65 -5.44
CA TRP A 785 20.67 17.55 -6.30
C TRP A 785 21.65 18.04 -7.38
N THR A 786 21.36 19.16 -8.05
CA THR A 786 22.26 19.76 -9.05
C THR A 786 23.61 20.17 -8.45
N ALA A 787 23.59 20.87 -7.31
CA ALA A 787 24.80 21.31 -6.61
C ALA A 787 25.66 20.13 -6.12
N ALA A 788 25.04 19.07 -5.59
CA ALA A 788 25.77 17.86 -5.17
C ALA A 788 26.49 17.20 -6.35
N ASN A 789 25.87 17.11 -7.53
CA ASN A 789 26.50 16.54 -8.72
C ASN A 789 27.69 17.35 -9.23
N ILE A 790 27.64 18.68 -9.10
CA ILE A 790 28.76 19.57 -9.44
C ILE A 790 29.92 19.33 -8.48
N LEU A 791 29.68 19.34 -7.16
CA LEU A 791 30.73 19.11 -6.15
C LEU A 791 31.32 17.70 -6.24
N MET A 792 30.51 16.69 -6.59
CA MET A 792 30.99 15.32 -6.77
C MET A 792 31.57 15.05 -8.17
N ASP A 793 31.63 16.02 -9.09
CA ASP A 793 32.02 15.85 -10.51
C ASP A 793 31.32 14.64 -11.17
N ASN A 794 30.00 14.50 -10.96
CA ASN A 794 29.18 13.43 -11.57
C ASN A 794 28.39 13.97 -12.77
N MET A 795 28.98 13.88 -13.96
CA MET A 795 28.45 14.53 -15.18
C MET A 795 27.47 13.66 -15.99
N ASP A 796 27.30 12.39 -15.66
CA ASP A 796 26.30 11.51 -16.32
C ASP A 796 24.93 11.59 -15.62
N THR A 797 24.59 12.79 -15.14
CA THR A 797 23.33 13.09 -14.45
C THR A 797 22.42 14.04 -15.23
N ASP A 798 22.88 14.51 -16.38
CA ASP A 798 22.13 15.37 -17.32
C ASP A 798 20.86 14.70 -17.85
N ALA A 799 20.95 13.41 -18.19
CA ALA A 799 19.84 12.61 -18.70
C ALA A 799 19.69 11.24 -18.02
N ASN A 800 20.56 10.91 -17.05
CA ASN A 800 20.68 9.58 -16.43
C ASN A 800 20.92 9.65 -14.91
N ASN A 801 21.04 8.50 -14.23
CA ASN A 801 21.55 8.40 -12.85
C ASN A 801 20.75 9.14 -11.76
N PHE A 802 19.43 9.23 -11.92
CA PHE A 802 18.52 9.60 -10.83
C PHE A 802 17.17 8.88 -10.93
N TYR A 803 16.39 8.99 -9.87
CA TYR A 803 14.97 8.66 -9.85
C TYR A 803 14.14 9.93 -9.73
N LEU A 804 12.97 9.91 -10.36
CA LEU A 804 11.94 10.91 -10.17
C LEU A 804 10.84 10.31 -9.28
N TYR A 805 10.59 10.94 -8.13
CA TYR A 805 9.60 10.51 -7.15
C TYR A 805 8.54 11.58 -6.92
N SER A 806 7.29 11.17 -6.78
CA SER A 806 6.25 12.08 -6.32
C SER A 806 5.17 11.37 -5.49
N PRO A 807 4.88 11.83 -4.26
CA PRO A 807 3.80 11.30 -3.43
C PRO A 807 2.43 11.43 -4.10
N LEU A 808 1.48 10.54 -3.77
CA LEU A 808 0.16 10.55 -4.39
C LEU A 808 -0.66 11.80 -4.05
N ASN A 809 -0.42 12.40 -2.89
CA ASN A 809 -1.14 13.56 -2.36
C ASN A 809 -0.42 14.90 -2.54
N SER A 810 0.68 14.93 -3.30
CA SER A 810 1.40 16.15 -3.67
C SER A 810 1.31 16.37 -5.18
N GLU A 811 1.58 17.57 -5.69
CA GLU A 811 1.85 17.78 -7.13
C GLU A 811 3.37 17.92 -7.40
N LYS A 812 4.20 17.90 -6.34
CA LYS A 812 5.65 18.10 -6.40
C LYS A 812 6.42 16.82 -6.73
N TRP A 813 7.37 16.93 -7.64
CA TRP A 813 8.36 15.92 -8.01
C TRP A 813 9.69 16.21 -7.30
N TYR A 814 10.36 15.13 -6.93
CA TYR A 814 11.63 15.12 -6.20
C TYR A 814 12.63 14.24 -6.94
N PHE A 815 13.88 14.70 -6.99
CA PHE A 815 15.04 13.99 -7.50
C PHE A 815 15.64 13.13 -6.38
N LEU A 816 15.86 11.84 -6.66
CA LEU A 816 16.56 10.93 -5.76
C LEU A 816 17.83 10.40 -6.45
N PRO A 817 19.00 10.40 -5.79
CA PRO A 817 20.27 10.00 -6.40
C PRO A 817 20.34 8.50 -6.74
N TRP A 818 21.03 8.15 -7.82
CA TRP A 818 21.31 6.76 -8.24
C TRP A 818 22.63 6.64 -9.03
N ASP A 819 23.36 5.52 -8.94
CA ASP A 819 24.61 5.25 -9.70
C ASP A 819 25.64 6.40 -9.70
N TYR A 820 26.32 6.60 -8.57
CA TYR A 820 27.34 7.65 -8.41
C TYR A 820 28.78 7.13 -8.56
N ASP A 821 28.97 5.91 -9.08
CA ASP A 821 30.31 5.35 -9.26
C ASP A 821 31.11 6.00 -10.40
N GLY A 822 30.43 6.63 -11.36
CA GLY A 822 31.02 7.44 -12.43
C GLY A 822 31.56 8.81 -12.00
N GLY A 823 31.11 9.31 -10.85
CA GLY A 823 31.54 10.59 -10.30
C GLY A 823 32.98 10.57 -9.76
N TRP A 824 33.31 11.60 -8.99
CA TRP A 824 34.61 11.80 -8.36
C TRP A 824 35.76 11.76 -9.38
N GLU A 825 35.58 12.49 -10.49
CA GLU A 825 36.49 12.64 -11.63
C GLU A 825 36.82 11.32 -12.38
N LEU A 826 36.08 10.23 -12.14
CA LEU A 826 36.36 8.95 -12.78
C LEU A 826 36.07 8.99 -14.29
N GLN A 827 34.91 9.53 -14.70
CA GLN A 827 34.57 9.69 -16.12
C GLN A 827 35.56 10.60 -16.85
N ARG A 828 35.96 11.70 -16.21
CA ARG A 828 36.97 12.62 -16.73
C ARG A 828 38.31 11.92 -16.94
N LYS A 829 38.78 11.15 -15.96
CA LYS A 829 40.02 10.35 -16.04
C LYS A 829 39.98 9.31 -17.16
N LYS A 830 38.80 8.77 -17.47
CA LYS A 830 38.60 7.82 -18.58
C LYS A 830 38.50 8.48 -19.94
N GLY A 831 38.43 9.81 -20.02
CA GLY A 831 38.20 10.54 -21.27
C GLY A 831 36.79 10.32 -21.83
N SER A 832 35.82 9.99 -20.96
CA SER A 832 34.43 9.69 -21.37
C SER A 832 33.53 10.92 -21.41
N LEU A 833 34.05 12.09 -21.05
CA LEU A 833 33.29 13.34 -21.03
C LEU A 833 33.54 14.15 -22.30
N GLN A 834 32.48 14.78 -22.80
CA GLN A 834 32.57 15.74 -23.88
C GLN A 834 33.20 17.05 -23.37
N PRO A 835 33.83 17.86 -24.24
CA PRO A 835 34.51 19.09 -23.83
C PRO A 835 33.62 20.09 -23.07
N TYR A 836 32.32 20.12 -23.38
CA TYR A 836 31.35 21.01 -22.73
C TYR A 836 30.91 20.52 -21.34
N GLN A 837 31.09 19.24 -20.99
CA GLN A 837 30.51 18.64 -19.77
C GLN A 837 31.26 19.11 -18.51
N ASN A 838 30.91 20.30 -18.06
CA ASN A 838 31.34 20.92 -16.81
C ASN A 838 30.18 21.74 -16.24
N GLY A 839 30.09 21.84 -14.92
CA GLY A 839 29.15 22.76 -14.26
C GLY A 839 27.71 22.66 -14.77
N ILE A 840 27.16 23.81 -15.18
CA ILE A 840 25.78 23.92 -15.70
C ILE A 840 25.72 23.53 -17.18
N SER A 841 26.81 23.70 -17.96
CA SER A 841 26.84 23.28 -19.37
C SER A 841 26.44 21.83 -19.55
N ASN A 842 26.72 20.97 -18.56
CA ASN A 842 26.31 19.58 -18.55
C ASN A 842 24.78 19.41 -18.67
N TYR A 843 23.99 20.23 -17.98
CA TYR A 843 22.54 20.14 -17.96
C TYR A 843 21.86 20.96 -19.06
N TRP A 844 22.62 21.58 -19.94
CA TRP A 844 22.08 22.57 -20.87
C TRP A 844 21.20 21.96 -21.97
N GLY A 845 21.30 20.64 -22.21
CA GLY A 845 20.38 19.86 -23.05
C GLY A 845 19.04 19.52 -22.37
N SER A 846 18.98 19.49 -21.03
CA SER A 846 17.74 19.23 -20.30
C SER A 846 16.79 20.43 -20.35
N VAL A 847 15.55 20.23 -20.82
CA VAL A 847 14.55 21.30 -20.97
C VAL A 847 14.29 22.03 -19.65
N LEU A 848 14.14 21.29 -18.54
CA LEU A 848 13.88 21.85 -17.22
C LEU A 848 15.04 22.74 -16.75
N HIS A 849 16.26 22.20 -16.76
CA HIS A 849 17.45 22.90 -16.28
C HIS A 849 17.79 24.09 -17.17
N ASN A 850 17.75 23.91 -18.48
CA ASN A 850 17.97 24.97 -19.46
C ASN A 850 16.98 26.13 -19.27
N ARG A 851 15.70 25.84 -19.05
CA ARG A 851 14.71 26.88 -18.79
C ARG A 851 14.97 27.60 -17.47
N TYR A 852 15.29 26.86 -16.42
CA TYR A 852 15.49 27.44 -15.10
C TYR A 852 16.74 28.33 -15.06
N PHE A 853 17.89 27.77 -15.44
CA PHE A 853 19.17 28.45 -15.30
C PHE A 853 19.45 29.54 -16.35
N ARG A 854 18.50 29.90 -17.23
CA ARG A 854 18.65 31.05 -18.14
C ARG A 854 18.53 32.42 -17.46
N HIS A 855 18.22 32.45 -16.17
CA HIS A 855 18.12 33.68 -15.39
C HIS A 855 19.28 33.78 -14.42
N GLU A 856 19.93 34.95 -14.37
CA GLU A 856 21.07 35.21 -13.48
C GLU A 856 20.72 34.97 -12.01
N GLU A 857 19.52 35.37 -11.57
CA GLU A 857 19.03 35.12 -10.20
C GLU A 857 19.04 33.62 -9.84
N HIS A 858 18.71 32.75 -10.78
CA HIS A 858 18.68 31.29 -10.55
C HIS A 858 20.09 30.69 -10.52
N ILE A 859 21.06 31.31 -11.18
CA ILE A 859 22.48 30.96 -11.08
C ILE A 859 22.99 31.32 -9.68
N GLU A 860 22.63 32.49 -9.15
CA GLU A 860 22.98 32.89 -7.79
C GLU A 860 22.39 31.95 -6.74
N GLN A 861 21.13 31.52 -6.90
CA GLN A 861 20.54 30.50 -6.02
C GLN A 861 21.32 29.16 -6.05
N LEU A 862 21.86 28.77 -7.21
CA LEU A 862 22.69 27.57 -7.30
C LEU A 862 24.07 27.78 -6.65
N LYS A 863 24.68 28.97 -6.78
CA LYS A 863 25.92 29.33 -6.07
C LYS A 863 25.73 29.29 -4.56
N GLU A 864 24.65 29.89 -4.06
CA GLU A 864 24.29 29.83 -2.63
C GLU A 864 24.12 28.38 -2.16
N LYS A 865 23.47 27.53 -2.98
CA LYS A 865 23.32 26.11 -2.65
C LYS A 865 24.65 25.34 -2.70
N LEU A 866 25.56 25.67 -3.61
CA LEU A 866 26.92 25.12 -3.64
C LEU A 866 27.72 25.50 -2.40
N ASP A 867 27.62 26.75 -1.95
CA ASP A 867 28.25 27.22 -0.72
C ASP A 867 27.67 26.51 0.52
N GLU A 868 26.34 26.35 0.58
CA GLU A 868 25.66 25.58 1.64
C GLU A 868 26.15 24.12 1.67
N LEU A 869 26.13 23.44 0.52
CA LEU A 869 26.55 22.04 0.44
C LEU A 869 28.05 21.84 0.64
N SER A 870 28.88 22.86 0.42
CA SER A 870 30.30 22.82 0.74
C SER A 870 30.56 22.65 2.24
N ALA A 871 29.56 22.87 3.11
CA ALA A 871 29.66 22.50 4.53
C ALA A 871 29.68 20.97 4.75
N ILE A 872 29.08 20.19 3.84
CA ILE A 872 28.95 18.73 3.93
C ILE A 872 29.90 18.04 2.93
N ILE A 873 29.89 18.47 1.67
CA ILE A 873 30.69 17.93 0.58
C ILE A 873 31.94 18.81 0.40
N ASN A 874 32.92 18.62 1.29
CA ASN A 874 34.23 19.26 1.19
C ASN A 874 35.37 18.28 1.40
N LYS A 875 36.59 18.75 1.13
CA LYS A 875 37.80 17.96 1.22
C LYS A 875 38.00 17.25 2.55
N ASP A 876 37.82 17.96 3.65
CA ASP A 876 38.08 17.41 4.98
C ASP A 876 37.04 16.34 5.35
N ARG A 877 35.76 16.58 5.07
CA ARG A 877 34.69 15.62 5.33
C ARG A 877 34.82 14.37 4.47
N VAL A 878 35.12 14.55 3.18
CA VAL A 878 35.37 13.43 2.27
C VAL A 878 36.58 12.62 2.72
N ALA A 879 37.70 13.27 3.08
CA ALA A 879 38.89 12.58 3.59
C ALA A 879 38.58 11.76 4.86
N GLN A 880 37.86 12.33 5.83
CA GLN A 880 37.43 11.61 7.04
C GLN A 880 36.61 10.36 6.72
N GLN A 881 35.72 10.44 5.74
CA GLN A 881 34.90 9.30 5.35
C GLN A 881 35.73 8.23 4.60
N LEU A 882 36.64 8.65 3.72
CA LEU A 882 37.57 7.75 3.02
C LEU A 882 38.51 7.00 3.98
N ASP A 883 38.93 7.64 5.07
CA ASP A 883 39.77 7.02 6.12
C ASP A 883 39.07 5.82 6.78
N LYS A 884 37.73 5.83 6.87
CA LYS A 884 36.94 4.68 7.37
C LYS A 884 36.92 3.52 6.37
N TYR A 885 36.82 3.82 5.08
CA TYR A 885 36.71 2.79 4.03
C TYR A 885 38.03 2.12 3.70
N GLY A 886 39.13 2.88 3.71
CA GLY A 886 40.46 2.43 3.30
C GLY A 886 40.84 1.06 3.89
N PRO A 887 40.80 0.89 5.23
CA PRO A 887 41.14 -0.38 5.88
C PRO A 887 40.28 -1.60 5.45
N VAL A 888 39.02 -1.37 5.07
CA VAL A 888 38.10 -2.42 4.63
C VAL A 888 38.39 -2.84 3.19
N VAL A 889 38.66 -1.86 2.33
CA VAL A 889 38.76 -2.06 0.88
C VAL A 889 40.17 -2.43 0.42
N GLU A 890 41.20 -1.79 0.97
CA GLU A 890 42.61 -1.97 0.59
C GLU A 890 43.04 -3.45 0.51
N PRO A 891 42.69 -4.34 1.48
CA PRO A 891 43.08 -5.74 1.41
C PRO A 891 42.55 -6.48 0.19
N PHE A 892 41.41 -6.05 -0.37
CA PHE A 892 40.83 -6.68 -1.55
C PHE A 892 41.53 -6.27 -2.84
N LEU A 893 42.05 -5.04 -2.91
CA LEU A 893 42.71 -4.52 -4.10
C LEU A 893 43.99 -5.28 -4.46
N PHE A 894 44.60 -5.94 -3.47
CA PHE A 894 45.86 -6.66 -3.61
C PHE A 894 45.73 -8.19 -3.47
N ARG A 895 44.51 -8.73 -3.54
CA ARG A 895 44.27 -10.19 -3.46
C ARG A 895 43.34 -10.71 -4.54
N ASN A 896 43.45 -12.02 -4.80
CA ASN A 896 42.50 -12.70 -5.67
C ASN A 896 41.09 -12.75 -5.04
N PRO A 897 40.03 -12.67 -5.84
CA PRO A 897 40.06 -12.54 -7.30
C PRO A 897 40.23 -11.09 -7.81
N ASP A 898 40.04 -10.07 -6.97
CA ASP A 898 39.89 -8.68 -7.39
C ASP A 898 41.13 -8.09 -8.09
N ILE A 899 42.35 -8.37 -7.60
CA ILE A 899 43.60 -7.88 -8.20
C ILE A 899 43.73 -8.19 -9.70
N GLY A 900 43.17 -9.32 -10.15
CA GLY A 900 43.28 -9.76 -11.54
C GLY A 900 42.38 -9.00 -12.53
N TYR A 901 41.45 -8.17 -12.05
CA TYR A 901 40.43 -7.51 -12.89
C TYR A 901 40.37 -5.99 -12.73
N LEU A 902 41.15 -5.42 -11.80
CA LEU A 902 41.20 -3.97 -11.62
C LEU A 902 42.00 -3.30 -12.75
N PRO A 903 41.61 -2.09 -13.18
CA PRO A 903 42.32 -1.37 -14.23
C PRO A 903 43.68 -0.85 -13.73
N GLY A 904 44.78 -1.48 -14.17
CA GLY A 904 46.15 -1.16 -13.76
C GLY A 904 46.62 -1.91 -12.50
N LEU A 905 47.87 -1.67 -12.06
CA LEU A 905 48.48 -2.41 -10.94
C LEU A 905 47.98 -1.97 -9.54
N ASN A 906 47.02 -1.05 -9.47
CA ASN A 906 46.48 -0.44 -8.25
C ASN A 906 47.52 0.00 -7.18
N THR A 907 48.74 0.31 -7.62
CA THR A 907 49.91 0.61 -6.77
C THR A 907 49.83 1.94 -6.02
N ASP A 908 48.81 2.77 -6.28
CA ASP A 908 48.70 4.13 -5.75
C ASP A 908 47.30 4.45 -5.20
N PHE A 909 46.68 3.48 -4.52
CA PHE A 909 45.35 3.60 -3.91
C PHE A 909 45.22 4.86 -3.04
N LYS A 910 46.22 5.17 -2.22
CA LYS A 910 46.23 6.36 -1.36
C LYS A 910 46.16 7.67 -2.16
N LYS A 911 46.88 7.78 -3.28
CA LYS A 911 46.78 8.96 -4.15
C LYS A 911 45.43 9.03 -4.86
N GLU A 912 44.82 7.90 -5.19
CA GLU A 912 43.46 7.90 -5.73
C GLU A 912 42.47 8.42 -4.68
N LEU A 913 42.57 7.99 -3.41
CA LEU A 913 41.76 8.53 -2.32
C LEU A 913 41.99 10.02 -2.10
N GLN A 914 43.25 10.47 -2.14
CA GLN A 914 43.57 11.90 -2.05
C GLN A 914 42.93 12.71 -3.18
N LYS A 915 42.95 12.20 -4.42
CA LYS A 915 42.28 12.85 -5.54
C LYS A 915 40.78 12.98 -5.30
N ILE A 916 40.13 11.91 -4.85
CA ILE A 916 38.69 11.91 -4.52
C ILE A 916 38.39 12.96 -3.43
N ALA A 917 39.22 13.04 -2.39
CA ALA A 917 39.06 14.05 -1.34
C ALA A 917 39.13 15.49 -1.89
N GLU A 918 40.01 15.76 -2.85
CA GLU A 918 40.15 17.10 -3.44
C GLU A 918 39.14 17.41 -4.56
N THR A 919 38.28 16.46 -4.95
CA THR A 919 37.32 16.66 -6.04
C THR A 919 36.35 17.83 -5.78
N PRO A 920 35.76 18.03 -4.58
CA PRO A 920 34.80 19.12 -4.37
C PRO A 920 35.35 20.52 -4.70
N GLU A 921 36.60 20.79 -4.31
CA GLU A 921 37.26 22.07 -4.61
C GLU A 921 37.44 22.26 -6.12
N ARG A 922 37.87 21.21 -6.84
CA ARG A 922 38.04 21.25 -8.29
C ARG A 922 36.70 21.31 -9.04
N GLY A 923 35.67 20.63 -8.54
CA GLY A 923 34.32 20.67 -9.09
C GLY A 923 33.75 22.08 -9.03
N LEU A 924 33.87 22.74 -7.87
CA LEU A 924 33.48 24.13 -7.68
C LEU A 924 34.27 25.07 -8.60
N GLN A 925 35.60 24.92 -8.68
CA GLN A 925 36.43 25.72 -9.57
C GLN A 925 35.98 25.58 -11.04
N ARG A 926 35.76 24.35 -11.51
CA ARG A 926 35.29 24.10 -12.88
C ARG A 926 33.92 24.67 -13.16
N PHE A 927 33.03 24.68 -12.16
CA PHE A 927 31.74 25.32 -12.28
C PHE A 927 31.88 26.83 -12.46
N LEU A 928 32.73 27.49 -11.67
CA LEU A 928 33.01 28.92 -11.83
C LEU A 928 33.65 29.24 -13.20
N GLU A 929 34.62 28.43 -13.63
CA GLU A 929 35.21 28.54 -14.97
C GLU A 929 34.22 28.24 -16.10
N ASP A 930 33.25 27.35 -15.86
CA ASP A 930 32.18 27.07 -16.80
C ASP A 930 31.29 28.30 -16.97
N LEU A 931 30.89 29.00 -15.91
CA LEU A 931 30.01 30.17 -16.01
C LEU A 931 30.53 31.28 -16.93
N GLU A 932 31.84 31.40 -17.12
CA GLU A 932 32.47 32.39 -18.01
C GLU A 932 32.42 32.00 -19.50
N LYS A 933 31.90 30.83 -19.86
CA LYS A 933 31.88 30.36 -21.25
C LYS A 933 30.49 30.56 -21.89
N PRO A 934 30.42 30.76 -23.22
CA PRO A 934 29.18 30.56 -23.95
C PRO A 934 28.62 29.15 -23.71
N ARG A 935 27.30 29.00 -23.78
CA ARG A 935 26.63 27.71 -23.58
C ARG A 935 26.68 26.86 -24.86
N PRO A 936 26.74 25.52 -24.74
CA PRO A 936 26.59 24.63 -25.90
C PRO A 936 25.21 24.80 -26.55
N PHE A 937 25.13 24.47 -27.84
CA PHE A 937 23.96 24.65 -28.70
C PHE A 937 23.91 23.51 -29.74
N TYR A 938 22.81 23.33 -30.47
CA TYR A 938 22.72 22.32 -31.54
C TYR A 938 22.89 22.94 -32.93
N GLN A 939 23.51 22.20 -33.84
CA GLN A 939 23.51 22.50 -35.27
C GLN A 939 22.25 21.93 -35.93
N GLY A 940 21.64 22.70 -36.85
CA GLY A 940 20.49 22.26 -37.64
C GLY A 940 20.88 21.30 -38.77
N GLU A 941 19.87 20.82 -39.51
CA GLU A 941 20.08 20.11 -40.77
C GLU A 941 20.63 21.07 -41.84
N VAL A 942 21.44 20.55 -42.76
CA VAL A 942 21.92 21.31 -43.92
C VAL A 942 20.86 21.21 -45.02
N GLU A 943 20.34 22.35 -45.46
CA GLU A 943 19.30 22.43 -46.49
C GLU A 943 19.89 22.92 -47.82
N GLU A 944 19.55 22.26 -48.92
CA GLU A 944 19.88 22.74 -50.27
C GLU A 944 18.66 23.38 -50.93
N GLU A 945 18.75 24.66 -51.28
CA GLU A 945 17.69 25.41 -51.95
C GLU A 945 18.30 26.39 -52.98
N ASP A 946 17.75 26.42 -54.20
CA ASP A 946 18.17 27.33 -55.28
C ASP A 946 19.68 27.31 -55.62
N GLY A 947 20.35 26.17 -55.46
CA GLY A 947 21.79 26.01 -55.73
C GLY A 947 22.71 26.57 -54.63
N LEU A 948 22.14 26.86 -53.46
CA LEU A 948 22.85 27.25 -52.24
C LEU A 948 22.64 26.18 -51.17
N MET A 949 23.68 25.91 -50.38
CA MET A 949 23.56 25.18 -49.13
C MET A 949 23.44 26.14 -47.96
N LYS A 950 22.44 25.91 -47.13
CA LYS A 950 22.11 26.70 -45.94
C LYS A 950 22.50 25.91 -44.68
N PHE A 951 23.34 26.55 -43.88
CA PHE A 951 23.79 26.07 -42.58
C PHE A 951 23.14 26.94 -41.51
N VAL A 952 22.39 26.33 -40.59
CA VAL A 952 21.71 27.02 -39.49
C VAL A 952 21.99 26.32 -38.17
N TRP A 953 22.06 27.07 -37.07
CA TRP A 953 22.27 26.51 -35.73
C TRP A 953 21.52 27.32 -34.67
N ASP A 954 21.36 26.74 -33.48
CA ASP A 954 20.77 27.43 -32.34
C ASP A 954 21.66 28.56 -31.83
N ILE A 955 21.04 29.65 -31.38
CA ILE A 955 21.77 30.76 -30.78
C ILE A 955 22.29 30.31 -29.40
N SER A 956 23.61 30.35 -29.23
CA SER A 956 24.27 30.12 -27.94
C SER A 956 23.87 31.19 -26.93
N PHE A 957 23.93 30.85 -25.65
CA PHE A 957 23.59 31.74 -24.56
C PHE A 957 24.84 32.11 -23.77
N ASP A 958 24.89 33.32 -23.24
CA ASP A 958 26.00 33.84 -22.45
C ASP A 958 25.43 34.50 -21.18
N PHE A 959 26.02 34.23 -20.02
CA PHE A 959 25.51 34.74 -18.75
C PHE A 959 25.87 36.20 -18.52
N GLN A 960 27.00 36.65 -19.06
CA GLN A 960 27.56 37.98 -18.92
C GLN A 960 26.90 38.97 -19.90
N GLY A 961 26.19 38.45 -20.92
CA GLY A 961 25.57 39.25 -21.96
C GLY A 961 26.56 39.71 -23.02
N ASP A 962 27.68 38.99 -23.18
CA ASP A 962 28.72 39.30 -24.15
C ASP A 962 28.23 39.15 -25.61
N ASP A 963 28.86 39.89 -26.51
CA ASP A 963 28.70 39.72 -27.96
C ASP A 963 29.25 38.34 -28.37
N LEU A 964 28.38 37.48 -28.94
CA LEU A 964 28.75 36.15 -29.41
C LEU A 964 29.09 36.15 -30.90
N LEU A 965 30.22 35.54 -31.24
CA LEU A 965 30.71 35.37 -32.60
C LEU A 965 30.87 33.90 -32.96
N TYR A 966 30.44 33.51 -34.16
CA TYR A 966 30.49 32.14 -34.64
C TYR A 966 31.56 31.96 -35.73
N ASP A 967 32.37 30.92 -35.56
CA ASP A 967 33.29 30.40 -36.56
C ASP A 967 32.71 29.11 -37.15
N VAL A 968 32.45 29.10 -38.45
CA VAL A 968 31.87 27.97 -39.18
C VAL A 968 32.86 27.46 -40.21
N ALA A 969 32.99 26.15 -40.32
CA ALA A 969 33.81 25.53 -41.36
C ALA A 969 33.15 24.26 -41.91
N VAL A 970 33.35 24.01 -43.20
CA VAL A 970 32.98 22.78 -43.91
C VAL A 970 34.24 22.13 -44.47
N SER A 971 34.36 20.81 -44.35
CA SER A 971 35.51 20.03 -44.77
C SER A 971 35.13 18.71 -45.43
N LYS A 972 36.00 18.19 -46.29
CA LYS A 972 35.87 16.84 -46.87
C LYS A 972 36.28 15.71 -45.93
N ASN A 973 36.89 16.03 -44.79
CA ASN A 973 37.33 15.03 -43.83
C ASN A 973 37.12 15.49 -42.38
N PRO A 974 36.88 14.55 -41.45
CA PRO A 974 36.53 14.89 -40.06
C PRO A 974 37.68 15.54 -39.27
N GLN A 975 38.93 15.42 -39.72
CA GLN A 975 40.08 16.11 -39.11
C GLN A 975 40.19 17.59 -39.51
N PHE A 976 39.31 18.09 -40.39
CA PHE A 976 39.35 19.46 -40.90
C PHE A 976 40.69 19.86 -41.54
N THR A 977 41.39 18.91 -42.18
CA THR A 977 42.61 19.22 -42.94
C THR A 977 42.33 19.57 -44.40
N GLN A 978 41.13 19.27 -44.90
CA GLN A 978 40.66 19.61 -46.25
C GLN A 978 39.43 20.52 -46.19
N ILE A 979 39.62 21.77 -45.76
CA ILE A 979 38.53 22.76 -45.64
C ILE A 979 38.09 23.20 -47.04
N VAL A 980 36.79 23.12 -47.32
CA VAL A 980 36.19 23.57 -48.60
C VAL A 980 35.61 24.97 -48.50
N ALA A 981 35.07 25.33 -47.33
CA ALA A 981 34.57 26.66 -47.06
C ALA A 981 34.72 26.94 -45.55
N SER A 982 34.98 28.20 -45.18
CA SER A 982 34.93 28.63 -43.78
C SER A 982 34.60 30.12 -43.68
N LYS A 983 34.02 30.51 -42.55
CA LYS A 983 33.69 31.88 -42.23
C LYS A 983 33.82 32.10 -40.73
N ASN A 984 34.60 33.11 -40.35
CA ASN A 984 34.86 33.44 -38.94
C ASN A 984 34.15 34.74 -38.56
N GLY A 985 33.84 34.87 -37.27
CA GLY A 985 33.30 36.11 -36.70
C GLY A 985 31.87 36.45 -37.16
N LEU A 986 31.03 35.44 -37.43
CA LEU A 986 29.63 35.66 -37.78
C LEU A 986 28.82 36.09 -36.55
N LYS A 987 27.95 37.10 -36.72
CA LYS A 987 26.96 37.48 -35.70
C LYS A 987 25.61 36.80 -35.90
N GLU A 988 25.34 36.31 -37.11
CA GLU A 988 24.12 35.58 -37.45
C GLU A 988 24.32 34.09 -37.17
N ASN A 989 23.24 33.39 -36.83
CA ASN A 989 23.23 31.94 -36.61
C ASN A 989 22.96 31.14 -37.89
N ARG A 990 23.32 31.72 -39.04
CA ARG A 990 23.14 31.14 -40.37
C ARG A 990 24.31 31.49 -41.27
N TRP A 991 24.59 30.61 -42.21
CA TRP A 991 25.58 30.83 -43.25
C TRP A 991 25.21 30.09 -44.53
N GLU A 992 25.47 30.70 -45.68
CA GLU A 992 25.14 30.14 -46.98
C GLU A 992 26.40 30.05 -47.85
N ILE A 993 26.52 28.96 -48.61
CA ILE A 993 27.58 28.74 -49.59
C ILE A 993 26.99 28.20 -50.90
N PRO A 994 27.70 28.33 -52.04
CA PRO A 994 27.31 27.62 -53.26
C PRO A 994 27.26 26.10 -53.07
N ALA A 995 26.33 25.44 -53.77
CA ALA A 995 26.25 23.97 -53.77
C ALA A 995 27.62 23.32 -54.06
N LEU A 996 27.93 22.27 -53.31
CA LEU A 996 29.17 21.52 -53.39
C LEU A 996 28.96 20.34 -54.36
N PRO A 997 30.03 19.79 -54.95
CA PRO A 997 29.93 18.56 -55.72
C PRO A 997 29.43 17.39 -54.84
N PRO A 998 28.76 16.40 -55.42
CA PRO A 998 28.29 15.22 -54.70
C PRO A 998 29.39 14.55 -53.87
N GLY A 999 29.04 14.15 -52.65
CA GLY A 999 29.94 13.51 -51.70
C GLY A 999 29.62 13.79 -50.23
N THR A 1000 30.38 13.19 -49.35
CA THR A 1000 30.26 13.34 -47.89
C THR A 1000 31.11 14.51 -47.39
N TYR A 1001 30.53 15.34 -46.54
CA TYR A 1001 31.17 16.50 -45.94
C TYR A 1001 30.89 16.57 -44.45
N TYR A 1002 31.71 17.35 -43.77
CA TYR A 1002 31.64 17.57 -42.33
C TYR A 1002 31.62 19.05 -42.06
N TRP A 1003 30.79 19.49 -41.11
CA TRP A 1003 30.77 20.88 -40.70
C TRP A 1003 30.76 21.04 -39.19
N LYS A 1004 31.29 22.17 -38.74
CA LYS A 1004 31.37 22.53 -37.33
C LYS A 1004 31.08 24.00 -37.14
N VAL A 1005 30.53 24.32 -35.97
CA VAL A 1005 30.34 25.68 -35.48
C VAL A 1005 30.97 25.80 -34.11
N VAL A 1006 31.79 26.84 -33.93
CA VAL A 1006 32.38 27.20 -32.63
C VAL A 1006 31.95 28.61 -32.29
N VAL A 1007 31.38 28.82 -31.11
CA VAL A 1007 31.05 30.15 -30.61
C VAL A 1007 32.20 30.68 -29.75
N THR A 1008 32.45 31.98 -29.83
CA THR A 1008 33.43 32.71 -29.04
C THR A 1008 32.79 33.97 -28.46
N ASP A 1009 32.98 34.24 -27.17
CA ASP A 1009 32.56 35.49 -26.53
C ASP A 1009 33.57 36.63 -26.70
N SER A 1010 33.28 37.78 -26.10
CA SER A 1010 34.15 38.96 -26.16
C SER A 1010 35.45 38.80 -25.36
N SER A 1011 35.43 37.91 -24.37
CA SER A 1011 36.56 37.57 -23.49
C SER A 1011 37.49 36.50 -24.09
N GLY A 1012 37.13 35.91 -25.23
CA GLY A 1012 37.88 34.90 -25.94
C GLY A 1012 37.61 33.46 -25.48
N ASN A 1013 36.61 33.23 -24.63
CA ASN A 1013 36.20 31.88 -24.27
C ASN A 1013 35.43 31.24 -25.41
N ARG A 1014 35.66 29.94 -25.62
CA ARG A 1014 35.13 29.20 -26.78
C ARG A 1014 34.30 28.01 -26.33
N GLN A 1015 33.23 27.75 -27.07
CA GLN A 1015 32.36 26.59 -26.86
C GLN A 1015 31.97 25.94 -28.19
N ASN A 1016 32.00 24.62 -28.21
CA ASN A 1016 31.51 23.81 -29.33
C ASN A 1016 30.02 23.51 -29.16
N SER A 1017 29.35 23.14 -30.26
CA SER A 1017 28.01 22.58 -30.22
C SER A 1017 27.96 21.21 -29.52
N PHE A 1018 26.75 20.75 -29.18
CA PHE A 1018 26.48 19.43 -28.61
C PHE A 1018 26.75 18.28 -29.58
N ASP A 1019 26.78 18.57 -30.87
CA ASP A 1019 26.87 17.54 -31.91
C ASP A 1019 28.22 16.84 -31.87
N TYR A 1020 28.24 15.61 -32.35
CA TYR A 1020 29.48 14.88 -32.59
C TYR A 1020 29.34 13.97 -33.79
N TYR A 1021 30.47 13.64 -34.39
CA TYR A 1021 30.58 12.59 -35.39
C TYR A 1021 31.41 11.44 -34.81
N LEU A 1022 30.96 10.22 -35.09
CA LEU A 1022 31.64 8.99 -34.73
C LEU A 1022 32.13 8.33 -36.02
N ASP A 1023 33.44 8.15 -36.16
CA ASP A 1023 33.98 7.45 -37.33
C ASP A 1023 33.82 5.92 -37.23
N SER A 1024 34.23 5.21 -38.30
CA SER A 1024 34.16 3.75 -38.35
C SER A 1024 35.02 3.03 -37.31
N ASP A 1025 36.01 3.72 -36.74
CA ASP A 1025 36.91 3.20 -35.70
C ASP A 1025 36.44 3.60 -34.28
N GLU A 1026 35.22 4.12 -34.16
CA GLU A 1026 34.61 4.63 -32.92
C GLU A 1026 35.36 5.83 -32.30
N ASN A 1027 36.09 6.62 -33.10
CA ASN A 1027 36.67 7.87 -32.62
C ASN A 1027 35.62 8.98 -32.61
N TYR A 1028 35.52 9.69 -31.49
CA TYR A 1028 34.61 10.82 -31.30
C TYR A 1028 35.24 12.13 -31.78
N PHE A 1029 34.50 12.87 -32.58
CA PHE A 1029 34.82 14.23 -33.02
C PHE A 1029 33.72 15.19 -32.58
N PHE A 1030 33.98 15.95 -31.52
CA PHE A 1030 33.01 16.84 -30.88
C PHE A 1030 32.82 18.17 -31.62
N GLY A 1031 31.60 18.72 -31.57
CA GLY A 1031 31.18 19.96 -32.22
C GLY A 1031 30.96 19.85 -33.73
N MET A 1032 30.73 18.65 -34.26
CA MET A 1032 30.75 18.38 -35.69
C MET A 1032 29.57 17.51 -36.13
N ARG A 1033 29.04 17.77 -37.33
CA ARG A 1033 28.05 16.92 -38.02
C ARG A 1033 28.54 16.49 -39.39
N GLU A 1034 28.17 15.28 -39.78
CA GLU A 1034 28.29 14.77 -41.15
C GLU A 1034 27.04 15.12 -41.96
N PHE A 1035 27.20 15.39 -43.25
CA PHE A 1035 26.11 15.50 -44.21
C PHE A 1035 26.57 15.03 -45.60
N GLU A 1036 25.62 14.58 -46.41
CA GLU A 1036 25.85 14.15 -47.78
C GLU A 1036 25.21 15.11 -48.77
N VAL A 1037 25.87 15.28 -49.91
CA VAL A 1037 25.38 16.05 -51.06
C VAL A 1037 25.15 15.06 -52.19
N GLU A 1038 23.93 15.01 -52.73
CA GLU A 1038 23.52 14.06 -53.77
C GLU A 1038 23.95 14.45 -55.19
#